data_AF-A0A7K6RJA8-F1
#
_entry.id   AF-A0A7K6RJA8-F1
#
_cell.length_a   1.000
_cell.length_b   1.000
_cell.length_c   1.000
_cell.angle_alpha   90.00
_cell.angle_beta   90.00
_cell.angle_gamma   90.00
#
_symmetry.space_group_name_H-M   'P 1'
#
loop_
_entity.id
_entity.type
_entity.pdbx_description
1 polymer ?
#
loop_
_entity_poly.entity_id
_entity_poly.type
_entity_poly.pdbx_seq_one_letter_code
_entity_poly.pdbx_strand_id
1 'polypeptide(L)'
;QIVSLIENNSVVIVQGATGSGKSTQIPQYILDYCIERSIYCNIAVTQPRKIGASSIARWISKQRSWILGGFVGYQVSLENISTKETRLLYMTTGVLLQKIVCAKSLAEFTHIFIDEVHERTEEMDFLLLVIRKLLCTNSQSVKVILMSASINCKEFADYFALTVPNGLNPACVFKVEGKPYAIEEYYLDDLKHTVPFKLPSQRIEEPVIVREMYEVAVSLIQSFDELEMKGNRKQSLNFSPGLSEISYMHSCLSNMFNKRWQVYPLHSCVTLEEQNNVFLTTVPGYRKVILSTNIAESSVTVPDVKYVIDFCLTRTVVCDEETNYQSLRLCWASKTNCNQRKGRAGRVSKGYCYRLVHKDFWTDFIPEKSIPEILCCPLGTTVLKIKKLDMGGPKALLATALSPPSVSDIERTILQLKELGALTACTQTEENPHDGELTFLGRVLVELPVDLHLGKLIVLGHVFGCLEECLIIAAALSLRNFFAVPFKQHVDGYRNKLFFTGSSKSDCIAIVNAFKKWQACRLKGELKHPKEELEWGRSNSIHIKKVREVAELFHNLSKRVSAFNMYVNSQPPAMDQEFVYKQRFILQVVIAGAFYPNYFTFGKCDEEIAVRDLAGKDPKTTVMLKNIPPYGYLYHKQLQSLFRQCGQVKSIAYDGSKAFVEFSHNPMESFKILPAVYLSVKMSQLKIPLELNVHYPHDIERQLQDVKHASVGSLRVNVDCQKQTVEPVEITFGTLHQSKMIPDRLLSIKITEVVEVGHFWGYRIDEKNRTVLQALTDEINYQNLMDLAVSPHPELICLAPFTHLEYRGYCRARILYVCRDFAEVFFVDYGNRSKVPLKKLKEIPSCLQELPFQALECKICKMRPSAGSLVCGERWSYSASQRFASLVNGYTLLMKVYSFVDNVLHVDVFRYSRCKELVNIRDVLIEEGYAELAEESYKSQQNHDLVKGLFLDQVKQKENMPLSSREEEKHLIGRLLDLFSDNQSHVPTHKVTLFGPFSPYELKCYGMTRVSQFRNTLIQKESVNSVVVHDAPEDPFQQFLVAAALSTNATGSTVILEETSLMPPIPGLLALLSMLFAPAVELRVDKNGKYFTGVLCGLGWSQTWGAPLLPENDMELTFDVRFGVEDITEINILRRAINELLCECAVSSGQERMTQLQENVRQKLLRLICKSKPRDAIVPTWYEKPYAWNQV
;
A
#
# COMPACT_ATOMS: atom_id res chain seq x y z
N GLN A 1 -52.83 12.13 -15.21
CA GLN A 1 -53.03 11.17 -14.10
C GLN A 1 -51.96 11.32 -13.04
N ILE A 2 -50.68 11.03 -13.32
CA ILE A 2 -49.60 11.09 -12.31
C ILE A 2 -49.45 12.43 -11.59
N VAL A 3 -49.56 13.57 -12.29
CA VAL A 3 -49.47 14.92 -11.69
C VAL A 3 -50.56 15.11 -10.62
N SER A 4 -51.82 14.81 -10.95
CA SER A 4 -52.94 14.89 -9.99
C SER A 4 -52.74 13.97 -8.79
N LEU A 5 -52.15 12.79 -9.00
CA LEU A 5 -51.88 11.84 -7.93
C LEU A 5 -50.80 12.38 -6.96
N ILE A 6 -49.79 13.07 -7.48
CA ILE A 6 -48.73 13.72 -6.68
C ILE A 6 -49.25 14.97 -5.95
N GLU A 7 -50.17 15.74 -6.54
CA GLU A 7 -50.81 16.86 -5.84
C GLU A 7 -51.62 16.40 -4.63
N ASN A 8 -52.38 15.31 -4.79
CA ASN A 8 -53.33 14.84 -3.77
C ASN A 8 -52.70 14.00 -2.65
N ASN A 9 -51.45 13.55 -2.80
CA ASN A 9 -50.78 12.69 -1.82
C ASN A 9 -49.46 13.33 -1.37
N SER A 10 -49.04 13.11 -0.13
CA SER A 10 -47.73 13.56 0.34
C SER A 10 -46.60 12.67 -0.17
N VAL A 11 -46.86 11.36 -0.30
CA VAL A 11 -45.91 10.36 -0.79
C VAL A 11 -46.54 9.53 -1.91
N VAL A 12 -45.81 9.37 -3.01
CA VAL A 12 -46.22 8.57 -4.17
C VAL A 12 -45.09 7.62 -4.58
N ILE A 13 -45.42 6.36 -4.82
CA ILE A 13 -44.49 5.34 -5.30
C ILE A 13 -44.76 5.09 -6.78
N VAL A 14 -43.75 5.26 -7.61
CA VAL A 14 -43.79 5.03 -9.06
C VAL A 14 -42.99 3.78 -9.40
N GLN A 15 -43.70 2.75 -9.89
CA GLN A 15 -43.09 1.53 -10.41
C GLN A 15 -43.09 1.58 -11.94
N GLY A 16 -41.91 1.43 -12.57
CA GLY A 16 -41.83 1.39 -14.03
C GLY A 16 -40.52 0.78 -14.52
N ALA A 17 -40.61 -0.13 -15.50
CA ALA A 17 -39.44 -0.84 -16.04
C ALA A 17 -38.34 0.11 -16.55
N THR A 18 -37.11 -0.38 -16.63
CA THR A 18 -36.00 0.39 -17.22
C THR A 18 -36.34 0.81 -18.65
N GLY A 19 -36.19 2.10 -18.96
CA GLY A 19 -36.57 2.66 -20.27
C GLY A 19 -37.98 3.27 -20.32
N SER A 20 -38.79 3.16 -19.26
CA SER A 20 -40.12 3.79 -19.14
C SER A 20 -40.12 5.32 -19.11
N GLY A 21 -38.95 5.96 -19.01
CA GLY A 21 -38.84 7.42 -18.91
C GLY A 21 -39.14 8.00 -17.52
N LYS A 22 -39.31 7.16 -16.47
CA LYS A 22 -39.63 7.60 -15.10
C LYS A 22 -38.72 8.74 -14.59
N SER A 23 -37.41 8.55 -14.71
CA SER A 23 -36.38 9.43 -14.19
C SER A 23 -36.17 10.69 -15.03
N THR A 24 -36.67 10.72 -16.28
CA THR A 24 -36.48 11.86 -17.19
C THR A 24 -37.75 12.66 -17.38
N GLN A 25 -38.90 12.01 -17.55
CA GLN A 25 -40.15 12.67 -17.96
C GLN A 25 -40.99 13.14 -16.76
N ILE A 26 -41.12 12.35 -15.70
CA ILE A 26 -42.03 12.68 -14.58
C ILE A 26 -41.65 14.01 -13.89
N PRO A 27 -40.37 14.28 -13.57
CA PRO A 27 -39.99 15.58 -13.00
C PRO A 27 -40.30 16.75 -13.95
N GLN A 28 -40.18 16.53 -15.26
CA GLN A 28 -40.52 17.55 -16.25
C GLN A 28 -42.03 17.81 -16.31
N TYR A 29 -42.87 16.78 -16.22
CA TYR A 29 -44.33 16.95 -16.19
C TYR A 29 -44.81 17.78 -15.00
N ILE A 30 -44.19 17.62 -13.82
CA ILE A 30 -44.49 18.46 -12.66
C ILE A 30 -44.03 19.89 -12.89
N LEU A 31 -42.79 20.06 -13.40
CA LEU A 31 -42.24 21.38 -13.65
C LEU A 31 -43.10 22.17 -14.64
N ASP A 32 -43.46 21.55 -15.77
CA ASP A 32 -44.32 22.15 -16.80
C ASP A 32 -45.69 22.53 -16.23
N TYR A 33 -46.32 21.63 -15.47
CA TYR A 33 -47.61 21.87 -14.81
C TYR A 33 -47.56 23.05 -13.81
N CYS A 34 -46.51 23.13 -13.00
CA CYS A 34 -46.34 24.25 -12.07
C CYS A 34 -46.10 25.57 -12.80
N ILE A 35 -45.34 25.56 -13.91
CA ILE A 35 -45.11 26.74 -14.75
C ILE A 35 -46.43 27.23 -15.37
N GLU A 36 -47.23 26.33 -15.94
CA GLU A 36 -48.54 26.65 -16.54
C GLU A 36 -49.50 27.32 -15.53
N ARG A 37 -49.39 26.97 -14.25
CA ARG A 37 -50.25 27.50 -13.17
C ARG A 37 -49.60 28.62 -12.35
N SER A 38 -48.40 29.07 -12.71
CA SER A 38 -47.63 30.05 -11.94
C SER A 38 -47.40 29.66 -10.47
N ILE A 39 -47.23 28.36 -10.20
CA ILE A 39 -46.95 27.81 -8.87
C ILE A 39 -45.43 27.69 -8.70
N TYR A 40 -44.89 28.16 -7.57
CA TYR A 40 -43.48 28.01 -7.26
C TYR A 40 -43.07 26.52 -7.20
N CYS A 41 -42.03 26.15 -7.94
CA CYS A 41 -41.57 24.78 -8.02
C CYS A 41 -40.04 24.70 -7.92
N ASN A 42 -39.54 23.85 -7.02
CA ASN A 42 -38.14 23.52 -6.88
C ASN A 42 -38.00 22.01 -6.65
N ILE A 43 -37.45 21.30 -7.63
CA ILE A 43 -37.45 19.84 -7.71
C ILE A 43 -36.02 19.32 -7.50
N ALA A 44 -35.86 18.43 -6.52
CA ALA A 44 -34.67 17.61 -6.35
C ALA A 44 -34.93 16.20 -6.87
N VAL A 45 -34.03 15.64 -7.68
CA VAL A 45 -34.08 14.25 -8.12
C VAL A 45 -32.78 13.55 -7.74
N THR A 46 -32.85 12.55 -6.86
CA THR A 46 -31.68 11.77 -6.49
C THR A 46 -31.35 10.72 -7.55
N GLN A 47 -30.08 10.40 -7.65
CA GLN A 47 -29.53 9.28 -8.40
C GLN A 47 -28.48 8.58 -7.53
N PRO A 48 -28.39 7.25 -7.55
CA PRO A 48 -27.40 6.53 -6.73
C PRO A 48 -25.95 6.81 -7.17
N ARG A 49 -25.71 7.18 -8.44
CA ARG A 49 -24.35 7.35 -9.00
C ARG A 49 -24.15 8.71 -9.66
N LYS A 50 -22.93 9.27 -9.56
CA LYS A 50 -22.55 10.58 -10.13
C LYS A 50 -22.81 10.67 -11.65
N ILE A 51 -22.52 9.59 -12.38
CA ILE A 51 -22.74 9.52 -13.82
C ILE A 51 -24.23 9.56 -14.18
N GLY A 52 -25.11 8.99 -13.33
CA GLY A 52 -26.56 9.04 -13.51
C GLY A 52 -27.08 10.47 -13.43
N ALA A 53 -26.77 11.18 -12.35
CA ALA A 53 -27.19 12.57 -12.15
C ALA A 53 -26.73 13.50 -13.29
N SER A 54 -25.44 13.44 -13.64
CA SER A 54 -24.87 14.32 -14.66
C SER A 54 -25.34 13.98 -16.08
N SER A 55 -25.48 12.70 -16.43
CA SER A 55 -25.94 12.29 -17.77
C SER A 55 -27.41 12.63 -18.02
N ILE A 56 -28.29 12.43 -17.03
CA ILE A 56 -29.71 12.76 -17.13
C ILE A 56 -29.90 14.28 -17.28
N ALA A 57 -29.24 15.08 -16.45
CA ALA A 57 -29.33 16.54 -16.54
C ALA A 57 -28.85 17.06 -17.91
N ARG A 58 -27.73 16.55 -18.43
CA ARG A 58 -27.22 16.88 -19.78
C ARG A 58 -28.21 16.45 -20.88
N TRP A 59 -28.81 15.28 -20.74
CA TRP A 59 -29.79 14.79 -21.71
C TRP A 59 -31.04 15.67 -21.75
N ILE A 60 -31.59 16.07 -20.60
CA ILE A 60 -32.76 16.96 -20.52
C ILE A 60 -32.42 18.36 -21.04
N SER A 61 -31.25 18.90 -20.67
CA SER A 61 -30.74 20.16 -21.22
C SER A 61 -30.71 20.14 -22.76
N LYS A 62 -30.21 19.06 -23.35
CA LYS A 62 -30.21 18.87 -24.81
C LYS A 62 -31.63 18.69 -25.38
N GLN A 63 -32.50 17.93 -24.71
CA GLN A 63 -33.87 17.67 -25.15
C GLN A 63 -34.71 18.95 -25.19
N ARG A 64 -34.56 19.82 -24.19
CA ARG A 64 -35.32 21.07 -24.01
C ARG A 64 -34.64 22.29 -24.62
N SER A 65 -33.45 22.13 -25.21
CA SER A 65 -32.60 23.24 -25.67
C SER A 65 -32.32 24.26 -24.55
N TRP A 66 -32.19 23.79 -23.30
CA TRP A 66 -31.85 24.62 -22.15
C TRP A 66 -30.35 24.63 -21.89
N ILE A 67 -29.84 25.74 -21.39
CA ILE A 67 -28.46 25.83 -20.92
C ILE A 67 -28.33 25.01 -19.63
N LEU A 68 -27.38 24.07 -19.62
CA LEU A 68 -27.06 23.28 -18.44
C LEU A 68 -26.55 24.20 -17.31
N GLY A 69 -27.17 24.12 -16.14
CA GLY A 69 -26.94 25.03 -15.01
C GLY A 69 -27.90 26.23 -14.96
N GLY A 70 -28.71 26.43 -16.01
CA GLY A 70 -29.89 27.30 -16.00
C GLY A 70 -31.05 26.61 -15.29
N PHE A 71 -32.20 26.42 -15.96
CA PHE A 71 -33.39 25.78 -15.40
C PHE A 71 -33.18 24.31 -14.95
N VAL A 72 -32.31 23.58 -15.63
CA VAL A 72 -31.91 22.21 -15.28
C VAL A 72 -30.42 22.16 -14.97
N GLY A 73 -30.05 21.47 -13.90
CA GLY A 73 -28.67 21.33 -13.45
C GLY A 73 -28.42 20.02 -12.72
N TYR A 74 -27.17 19.82 -12.30
CA TYR A 74 -26.83 18.72 -11.40
C TYR A 74 -25.82 19.12 -10.33
N GLN A 75 -25.86 18.41 -9.21
CA GLN A 75 -24.90 18.53 -8.13
C GLN A 75 -24.45 17.15 -7.64
N VAL A 76 -23.17 16.86 -7.76
CA VAL A 76 -22.55 15.62 -7.29
C VAL A 76 -21.31 15.96 -6.45
N SER A 77 -20.73 14.97 -5.77
CA SER A 77 -19.50 15.22 -5.02
C SER A 77 -18.39 15.76 -5.95
N LEU A 78 -17.78 16.88 -5.54
CA LEU A 78 -16.76 17.69 -6.23
C LEU A 78 -17.23 18.54 -7.42
N GLU A 79 -18.47 18.38 -7.90
CA GLU A 79 -18.94 19.08 -9.10
C GLU A 79 -20.36 19.63 -8.90
N ASN A 80 -20.54 20.94 -9.08
CA ASN A 80 -21.83 21.60 -8.96
C ASN A 80 -22.09 22.47 -10.20
N ILE A 81 -23.02 22.03 -11.04
CA ILE A 81 -23.52 22.77 -12.21
C ILE A 81 -24.98 23.14 -11.93
N SER A 82 -25.16 24.09 -11.02
CA SER A 82 -26.45 24.66 -10.66
C SER A 82 -26.30 26.14 -10.31
N THR A 83 -27.37 26.89 -10.50
CA THR A 83 -27.44 28.32 -10.13
C THR A 83 -28.72 28.57 -9.33
N LYS A 84 -28.93 29.81 -8.87
CA LYS A 84 -30.19 30.19 -8.21
C LYS A 84 -31.42 30.08 -9.14
N GLU A 85 -31.20 30.01 -10.45
CA GLU A 85 -32.25 29.85 -11.46
C GLU A 85 -32.65 28.37 -11.65
N THR A 86 -31.82 27.43 -11.20
CA THR A 86 -32.09 26.00 -11.35
C THR A 86 -33.32 25.59 -10.55
N ARG A 87 -34.32 25.05 -11.25
CA ARG A 87 -35.58 24.54 -10.68
C ARG A 87 -35.69 23.03 -10.73
N LEU A 88 -34.92 22.37 -11.60
CA LEU A 88 -34.82 20.92 -11.68
C LEU A 88 -33.37 20.49 -11.47
N LEU A 89 -33.08 20.00 -10.27
CA LEU A 89 -31.73 19.67 -9.83
C LEU A 89 -31.57 18.16 -9.64
N TYR A 90 -30.72 17.55 -10.47
CA TYR A 90 -30.32 16.15 -10.30
C TYR A 90 -29.11 16.04 -9.36
N MET A 91 -29.16 15.18 -8.36
CA MET A 91 -28.03 15.05 -7.43
C MET A 91 -27.82 13.63 -6.95
N THR A 92 -26.65 13.35 -6.37
CA THR A 92 -26.44 12.06 -5.69
C THR A 92 -27.19 12.01 -4.35
N THR A 93 -27.62 10.81 -3.94
CA THR A 93 -28.28 10.58 -2.64
C THR A 93 -27.55 11.24 -1.47
N GLY A 94 -26.23 11.03 -1.35
CA GLY A 94 -25.41 11.64 -0.31
C GLY A 94 -25.38 13.17 -0.31
N VAL A 95 -25.51 13.83 -1.48
CA VAL A 95 -25.56 15.32 -1.56
C VAL A 95 -26.88 15.84 -1.00
N LEU A 96 -28.00 15.21 -1.35
CA LEU A 96 -29.31 15.58 -0.80
C LEU A 96 -29.35 15.33 0.71
N LEU A 97 -28.87 14.17 1.14
CA LEU A 97 -28.79 13.81 2.55
C LEU A 97 -27.98 14.83 3.35
N GLN A 98 -26.81 15.25 2.84
CA GLN A 98 -26.00 16.28 3.49
C GLN A 98 -26.75 17.61 3.62
N LYS A 99 -27.43 18.07 2.55
CA LYS A 99 -28.25 19.29 2.59
C LYS A 99 -29.34 19.22 3.65
N ILE A 100 -30.10 18.12 3.68
CA ILE A 100 -31.20 17.91 4.63
C ILE A 100 -30.69 17.81 6.07
N VAL A 101 -29.60 17.08 6.31
CA VAL A 101 -29.00 16.96 7.65
C VAL A 101 -28.50 18.30 8.17
N CYS A 102 -27.92 19.14 7.30
CA CYS A 102 -27.51 20.49 7.67
C CYS A 102 -28.69 21.43 7.92
N ALA A 103 -29.71 21.39 7.06
CA ALA A 103 -30.87 22.28 7.16
C ALA A 103 -31.89 21.85 8.22
N LYS A 104 -31.88 20.57 8.64
CA LYS A 104 -32.89 19.93 9.50
C LYS A 104 -34.34 20.14 9.00
N SER A 105 -34.50 20.26 7.68
CA SER A 105 -35.77 20.53 7.01
C SER A 105 -35.71 20.09 5.55
N LEU A 106 -36.88 19.75 4.96
CA LEU A 106 -37.01 19.47 3.53
C LEU A 106 -37.44 20.71 2.72
N ALA A 107 -37.72 21.83 3.39
CA ALA A 107 -38.36 23.01 2.80
C ALA A 107 -37.55 23.73 1.71
N GLU A 108 -36.28 23.40 1.50
CA GLU A 108 -35.50 23.87 0.34
C GLU A 108 -36.17 23.44 -0.98
N PHE A 109 -36.84 22.28 -1.01
CA PHE A 109 -37.46 21.71 -2.20
C PHE A 109 -38.98 21.58 -2.02
N THR A 110 -39.73 21.80 -3.11
CA THR A 110 -41.18 21.54 -3.13
C THR A 110 -41.48 20.08 -3.46
N HIS A 111 -40.64 19.46 -4.29
CA HIS A 111 -40.74 18.05 -4.68
C HIS A 111 -39.38 17.36 -4.54
N ILE A 112 -39.35 16.20 -3.90
CA ILE A 112 -38.17 15.34 -3.77
C ILE A 112 -38.46 14.00 -4.41
N PHE A 113 -37.70 13.69 -5.46
CA PHE A 113 -37.72 12.39 -6.12
C PHE A 113 -36.54 11.56 -5.63
N ILE A 114 -36.83 10.34 -5.18
CA ILE A 114 -35.82 9.35 -4.80
C ILE A 114 -35.86 8.23 -5.82
N ASP A 115 -34.89 8.21 -6.74
CA ASP A 115 -34.83 7.21 -7.80
C ASP A 115 -34.03 5.98 -7.40
N GLU A 116 -34.34 4.86 -8.04
CA GLU A 116 -33.72 3.56 -7.84
C GLU A 116 -33.71 3.06 -6.38
N VAL A 117 -34.83 3.26 -5.66
CA VAL A 117 -34.97 2.85 -4.24
C VAL A 117 -34.79 1.35 -3.97
N HIS A 118 -34.73 0.53 -5.02
CA HIS A 118 -34.44 -0.89 -4.90
C HIS A 118 -32.94 -1.19 -4.68
N GLU A 119 -32.01 -0.24 -4.88
CA GLU A 119 -30.58 -0.48 -4.63
C GLU A 119 -30.26 -0.64 -3.13
N ARG A 120 -31.15 -0.16 -2.23
CA ARG A 120 -31.08 -0.32 -0.76
C ARG A 120 -29.69 -0.02 -0.14
N THR A 121 -29.04 1.04 -0.62
CA THR A 121 -27.77 1.52 -0.07
C THR A 121 -27.96 2.17 1.30
N GLU A 122 -26.91 2.21 2.12
CA GLU A 122 -26.97 2.76 3.49
C GLU A 122 -27.44 4.22 3.47
N GLU A 123 -26.87 5.05 2.61
CA GLU A 123 -27.24 6.47 2.47
C GLU A 123 -28.70 6.65 2.08
N MET A 124 -29.25 5.75 1.26
CA MET A 124 -30.61 5.84 0.76
C MET A 124 -31.62 5.41 1.81
N ASP A 125 -31.39 4.30 2.49
CA ASP A 125 -32.26 3.86 3.59
C ASP A 125 -32.24 4.90 4.73
N PHE A 126 -31.08 5.50 5.02
CA PHE A 126 -31.01 6.60 5.99
C PHE A 126 -31.70 7.88 5.49
N LEU A 127 -31.58 8.24 4.21
CA LEU A 127 -32.34 9.36 3.64
C LEU A 127 -33.86 9.16 3.76
N LEU A 128 -34.35 7.95 3.49
CA LEU A 128 -35.78 7.60 3.63
C LEU A 128 -36.26 7.77 5.08
N LEU A 129 -35.45 7.31 6.04
CA LEU A 129 -35.71 7.48 7.47
C LEU A 129 -35.82 8.96 7.84
N VAL A 130 -34.85 9.79 7.44
CA VAL A 130 -34.81 11.22 7.74
C VAL A 130 -35.98 11.95 7.09
N ILE A 131 -36.29 11.66 5.82
CA ILE A 131 -37.42 12.25 5.10
C ILE A 131 -38.73 11.90 5.80
N ARG A 132 -38.96 10.62 6.14
CA ARG A 132 -40.17 10.20 6.86
C ARG A 132 -40.34 10.98 8.16
N LYS A 133 -39.26 11.12 8.94
CA LYS A 133 -39.30 11.85 10.21
C LYS A 133 -39.61 13.34 10.00
N LEU A 134 -38.94 14.01 9.05
CA LEU A 134 -39.12 15.44 8.78
C LEU A 134 -40.49 15.76 8.15
N LEU A 135 -41.02 14.88 7.30
CA LEU A 135 -42.38 15.00 6.77
C LEU A 135 -43.42 15.02 7.89
N CYS A 136 -43.25 14.19 8.92
CA CYS A 136 -44.17 14.15 10.07
C CYS A 136 -44.00 15.36 11.01
N THR A 137 -42.81 15.95 11.10
CA THR A 137 -42.51 16.99 12.10
C THR A 137 -42.65 18.41 11.56
N ASN A 138 -41.92 18.78 10.50
CA ASN A 138 -41.76 20.20 10.10
C ASN A 138 -41.86 20.46 8.59
N SER A 139 -42.07 19.44 7.76
CA SER A 139 -42.02 19.56 6.29
C SER A 139 -43.23 18.95 5.58
N GLN A 140 -44.42 19.05 6.18
CA GLN A 140 -45.66 18.39 5.72
C GLN A 140 -46.13 18.81 4.31
N SER A 141 -45.71 19.98 3.82
CA SER A 141 -46.06 20.50 2.49
C SER A 141 -45.23 19.91 1.34
N VAL A 142 -44.10 19.27 1.64
CA VAL A 142 -43.17 18.74 0.63
C VAL A 142 -43.72 17.45 0.05
N LYS A 143 -43.67 17.32 -1.28
CA LYS A 143 -44.10 16.12 -2.00
C LYS A 143 -42.92 15.17 -2.21
N VAL A 144 -43.07 13.91 -1.85
CA VAL A 144 -42.03 12.89 -2.01
C VAL A 144 -42.46 11.81 -2.99
N ILE A 145 -41.59 11.53 -3.96
CA ILE A 145 -41.84 10.57 -5.02
C ILE A 145 -40.75 9.51 -4.99
N LEU A 146 -41.11 8.25 -4.71
CA LEU A 146 -40.18 7.12 -4.74
C LEU A 146 -40.28 6.44 -6.11
N MET A 147 -39.17 6.25 -6.82
CA MET A 147 -39.17 5.64 -8.15
C MET A 147 -38.32 4.37 -8.17
N SER A 148 -38.80 3.32 -8.86
CA SER A 148 -38.02 2.09 -9.01
C SER A 148 -38.51 1.19 -10.15
N ALA A 149 -37.58 0.44 -10.75
CA ALA A 149 -37.85 -0.52 -11.80
C ALA A 149 -38.40 -1.88 -11.32
N SER A 150 -37.97 -2.33 -10.13
CA SER A 150 -38.17 -3.69 -9.63
C SER A 150 -38.50 -3.71 -8.13
N ILE A 151 -39.35 -2.79 -7.69
CA ILE A 151 -39.67 -2.60 -6.26
C ILE A 151 -40.74 -3.58 -5.77
N ASN A 152 -40.62 -3.98 -4.51
CA ASN A 152 -41.77 -4.44 -3.73
C ASN A 152 -42.55 -3.21 -3.26
N CYS A 153 -43.50 -2.73 -4.06
CA CYS A 153 -44.22 -1.49 -3.77
C CYS A 153 -44.89 -1.50 -2.39
N LYS A 154 -45.30 -2.68 -1.90
CA LYS A 154 -46.00 -2.84 -0.63
C LYS A 154 -45.13 -2.43 0.57
N GLU A 155 -43.88 -2.91 0.60
CA GLU A 155 -42.94 -2.62 1.70
C GLU A 155 -42.71 -1.12 1.89
N PHE A 156 -42.50 -0.38 0.79
CA PHE A 156 -42.35 1.08 0.83
C PHE A 156 -43.67 1.80 1.10
N ALA A 157 -44.78 1.29 0.57
CA ALA A 157 -46.10 1.88 0.80
C ALA A 157 -46.52 1.80 2.27
N ASP A 158 -46.26 0.66 2.90
CA ASP A 158 -46.50 0.43 4.32
C ASP A 158 -45.55 1.28 5.18
N TYR A 159 -44.29 1.43 4.78
CA TYR A 159 -43.29 2.23 5.51
C TYR A 159 -43.64 3.73 5.57
N PHE A 160 -44.24 4.27 4.52
CA PHE A 160 -44.71 5.66 4.43
C PHE A 160 -46.22 5.80 4.72
N ALA A 161 -46.84 4.80 5.36
CA ALA A 161 -48.25 4.86 5.68
C ALA A 161 -48.56 6.03 6.63
N LEU A 162 -49.64 6.74 6.34
CA LEU A 162 -50.12 7.85 7.17
C LEU A 162 -51.16 7.34 8.17
N THR A 163 -51.07 7.81 9.41
CA THR A 163 -52.11 7.59 10.43
C THR A 163 -53.36 8.37 10.06
N VAL A 164 -54.46 7.65 9.87
CA VAL A 164 -55.82 8.18 9.70
C VAL A 164 -56.71 7.71 10.86
N PRO A 165 -57.84 8.37 11.17
CA PRO A 165 -58.66 8.04 12.34
C PRO A 165 -59.09 6.57 12.47
N ASN A 166 -59.13 5.82 11.36
CA ASN A 166 -59.56 4.42 11.30
C ASN A 166 -58.44 3.43 10.93
N GLY A 167 -57.15 3.81 11.01
CA GLY A 167 -56.02 2.90 10.75
C GLY A 167 -54.82 3.56 10.08
N LEU A 168 -53.98 2.75 9.43
CA LEU A 168 -52.86 3.21 8.62
C LEU A 168 -53.24 3.15 7.14
N ASN A 169 -53.11 4.26 6.42
CA ASN A 169 -53.34 4.32 4.97
C ASN A 169 -51.99 4.24 4.24
N PRO A 170 -51.72 3.18 3.44
CA PRO A 170 -50.44 3.02 2.74
C PRO A 170 -50.25 4.07 1.63
N ALA A 171 -48.99 4.37 1.30
CA ALA A 171 -48.68 5.34 0.25
C ALA A 171 -49.16 4.87 -1.13
N CYS A 172 -49.57 5.81 -1.99
CA CYS A 172 -50.17 5.49 -3.27
C CYS A 172 -49.13 4.92 -4.25
N VAL A 173 -49.49 3.84 -4.97
CA VAL A 173 -48.62 3.18 -5.96
C VAL A 173 -49.14 3.42 -7.36
N PHE A 174 -48.33 4.05 -8.21
CA PHE A 174 -48.59 4.27 -9.62
C PHE A 174 -47.68 3.39 -10.49
N LYS A 175 -48.27 2.57 -11.37
CA LYS A 175 -47.53 1.70 -12.30
C LYS A 175 -47.46 2.36 -13.68
N VAL A 176 -46.25 2.52 -14.19
CA VAL A 176 -45.97 3.00 -15.55
C VAL A 176 -45.84 1.79 -16.47
N GLU A 177 -46.73 1.70 -17.46
CA GLU A 177 -46.64 0.69 -18.50
C GLU A 177 -45.49 1.03 -19.47
N GLY A 178 -44.61 0.08 -19.70
CA GLY A 178 -43.57 0.16 -20.74
C GLY A 178 -43.54 -1.14 -21.53
N LYS A 179 -43.29 -1.05 -22.84
CA LYS A 179 -43.11 -2.21 -23.73
C LYS A 179 -41.61 -2.38 -24.08
N PRO A 180 -40.79 -3.01 -23.22
CA PRO A 180 -39.45 -3.42 -23.65
C PRO A 180 -39.56 -4.44 -24.79
N TYR A 181 -38.53 -4.55 -25.63
CA TYR A 181 -38.46 -5.63 -26.61
C TYR A 181 -38.39 -6.98 -25.89
N ALA A 182 -38.93 -8.04 -26.50
CA ALA A 182 -38.89 -9.38 -25.94
C ALA A 182 -37.44 -9.85 -25.70
N ILE A 183 -37.21 -10.46 -24.55
CA ILE A 183 -35.91 -11.03 -24.15
C ILE A 183 -36.12 -12.51 -23.86
N GLU A 184 -35.37 -13.38 -24.52
CA GLU A 184 -35.36 -14.81 -24.23
C GLU A 184 -34.30 -15.13 -23.17
N GLU A 185 -34.63 -16.05 -22.26
CA GLU A 185 -33.78 -16.46 -21.14
C GLU A 185 -33.40 -17.93 -21.31
N TYR A 186 -32.10 -18.20 -21.16
CA TYR A 186 -31.51 -19.54 -21.25
C TYR A 186 -30.71 -19.81 -19.98
N TYR A 187 -30.80 -21.04 -19.47
CA TYR A 187 -30.05 -21.56 -18.33
C TYR A 187 -29.03 -22.60 -18.81
N LEU A 188 -28.14 -23.06 -17.93
CA LEU A 188 -27.18 -24.13 -18.27
C LEU A 188 -27.88 -25.38 -18.84
N ASP A 189 -29.05 -25.73 -18.31
CA ASP A 189 -29.82 -26.88 -18.78
C ASP A 189 -30.22 -26.78 -20.26
N ASP A 190 -30.51 -25.57 -20.73
CA ASP A 190 -30.89 -25.30 -22.12
C ASP A 190 -29.68 -25.32 -23.07
N LEU A 191 -28.45 -25.21 -22.54
CA LEU A 191 -27.20 -25.15 -23.29
C LEU A 191 -26.56 -26.51 -23.53
N LYS A 192 -27.00 -27.58 -22.86
CA LYS A 192 -26.41 -28.93 -22.92
C LYS A 192 -26.30 -29.50 -24.33
N HIS A 193 -27.24 -29.17 -25.21
CA HIS A 193 -27.26 -29.63 -26.60
C HIS A 193 -26.43 -28.76 -27.56
N THR A 194 -26.13 -27.53 -27.15
CA THR A 194 -25.48 -26.51 -27.99
C THR A 194 -23.99 -26.38 -27.69
N VAL A 195 -23.59 -26.61 -26.42
CA VAL A 195 -22.21 -26.57 -25.95
C VAL A 195 -21.95 -27.81 -25.10
N PRO A 196 -20.99 -28.69 -25.45
CA PRO A 196 -20.63 -29.82 -24.60
C PRO A 196 -19.85 -29.32 -23.39
N PHE A 197 -20.40 -29.48 -22.18
CA PHE A 197 -19.72 -29.16 -20.93
C PHE A 197 -20.08 -30.16 -19.83
N LYS A 198 -19.18 -30.34 -18.86
CA LYS A 198 -19.42 -31.13 -17.64
C LYS A 198 -19.13 -30.26 -16.43
N LEU A 199 -20.17 -29.62 -15.89
CA LEU A 199 -20.07 -28.71 -14.75
C LEU A 199 -20.45 -29.44 -13.44
N PRO A 200 -19.76 -29.16 -12.32
CA PRO A 200 -20.21 -29.60 -11.00
C PRO A 200 -21.51 -28.89 -10.60
N SER A 201 -22.31 -29.53 -9.75
CA SER A 201 -23.54 -28.93 -9.21
C SER A 201 -23.21 -27.69 -8.37
N GLN A 202 -23.94 -26.61 -8.62
CA GLN A 202 -23.77 -25.34 -7.94
C GLN A 202 -24.33 -25.39 -6.51
N ARG A 203 -23.65 -24.75 -5.56
CA ARG A 203 -24.02 -24.66 -4.14
C ARG A 203 -24.09 -23.20 -3.70
N ILE A 204 -24.96 -22.87 -2.74
CA ILE A 204 -25.09 -21.50 -2.23
C ILE A 204 -23.80 -21.09 -1.52
N GLU A 205 -23.24 -21.99 -0.72
CA GLU A 205 -22.14 -21.74 0.21
C GLU A 205 -20.79 -21.56 -0.51
N GLU A 206 -20.70 -22.01 -1.77
CA GLU A 206 -19.47 -21.99 -2.58
C GLU A 206 -19.67 -21.20 -3.89
N PRO A 207 -19.88 -19.87 -3.82
CA PRO A 207 -19.98 -19.03 -5.01
C PRO A 207 -18.63 -18.93 -5.72
N VAL A 208 -18.46 -19.62 -6.85
CA VAL A 208 -17.21 -19.66 -7.62
C VAL A 208 -17.47 -19.74 -9.13
N ILE A 209 -16.58 -19.17 -9.93
CA ILE A 209 -16.54 -19.42 -11.38
C ILE A 209 -15.47 -20.48 -11.65
N VAL A 210 -15.90 -21.70 -11.96
CA VAL A 210 -14.99 -22.77 -12.37
C VAL A 210 -14.52 -22.58 -13.81
N ARG A 211 -13.38 -23.18 -14.17
CA ARG A 211 -12.75 -23.03 -15.48
C ARG A 211 -13.72 -23.36 -16.63
N GLU A 212 -14.51 -24.41 -16.48
CA GLU A 212 -15.45 -24.91 -17.47
C GLU A 212 -16.55 -23.88 -17.75
N MET A 213 -16.93 -23.02 -16.79
CA MET A 213 -17.91 -21.95 -17.04
C MET A 213 -17.33 -20.85 -17.94
N TYR A 214 -16.03 -20.57 -17.84
CA TYR A 214 -15.36 -19.67 -18.78
C TYR A 214 -15.35 -20.26 -20.19
N GLU A 215 -15.09 -21.56 -20.31
CA GLU A 215 -15.11 -22.28 -21.58
C GLU A 215 -16.50 -22.21 -22.23
N VAL A 216 -17.58 -22.43 -21.46
CA VAL A 216 -18.96 -22.25 -21.92
C VAL A 216 -19.22 -20.83 -22.42
N ALA A 217 -18.80 -19.81 -21.67
CA ALA A 217 -18.98 -18.42 -22.08
C ALA A 217 -18.21 -18.08 -23.38
N VAL A 218 -17.00 -18.62 -23.55
CA VAL A 218 -16.21 -18.48 -24.79
C VAL A 218 -16.93 -19.17 -25.95
N SER A 219 -17.44 -20.39 -25.76
CA SER A 219 -18.21 -21.11 -26.78
C SER A 219 -19.51 -20.39 -27.17
N LEU A 220 -20.21 -19.76 -26.22
CA LEU A 220 -21.37 -18.92 -26.52
C LEU A 220 -21.00 -17.71 -27.40
N ILE A 221 -19.91 -17.02 -27.08
CA ILE A 221 -19.44 -15.88 -27.89
C ILE A 221 -19.10 -16.33 -29.33
N GLN A 222 -18.53 -17.53 -29.48
CA GLN A 222 -18.27 -18.14 -30.79
C GLN A 222 -19.56 -18.46 -31.56
N SER A 223 -20.55 -19.08 -30.93
CA SER A 223 -21.80 -19.44 -31.59
C SER A 223 -22.60 -18.21 -32.03
N PHE A 224 -22.51 -17.09 -31.29
CA PHE A 224 -23.13 -15.83 -31.70
C PHE A 224 -22.55 -15.26 -32.99
N ASP A 225 -21.25 -15.48 -33.26
CA ASP A 225 -20.65 -15.11 -34.55
C ASP A 225 -21.20 -15.93 -35.71
N GLU A 226 -21.42 -17.23 -35.51
CA GLU A 226 -21.96 -18.15 -36.52
C GLU A 226 -23.42 -17.84 -36.85
N LEU A 227 -24.23 -17.51 -35.83
CA LEU A 227 -25.65 -17.15 -35.99
C LEU A 227 -25.87 -15.83 -36.73
N GLU A 228 -24.89 -14.92 -36.75
CA GLU A 228 -25.02 -13.57 -37.33
C GLU A 228 -24.20 -13.36 -38.63
N MET A 229 -23.78 -14.44 -39.31
CA MET A 229 -22.89 -14.41 -40.49
C MET A 229 -23.37 -13.59 -41.71
N LYS A 230 -24.63 -13.11 -41.74
CA LYS A 230 -25.21 -12.34 -42.86
C LYS A 230 -25.68 -10.91 -42.52
N GLY A 231 -25.27 -10.34 -41.38
CA GLY A 231 -25.65 -8.96 -40.98
C GLY A 231 -24.58 -8.19 -40.22
N ASN A 232 -24.90 -6.95 -39.80
CA ASN A 232 -24.06 -6.17 -38.88
C ASN A 232 -23.92 -6.94 -37.55
N ARG A 233 -22.70 -7.41 -37.24
CA ARG A 233 -22.37 -8.12 -35.99
C ARG A 233 -22.69 -7.23 -34.79
N LYS A 234 -23.55 -7.71 -33.87
CA LYS A 234 -24.02 -6.91 -32.72
C LYS A 234 -23.20 -7.15 -31.45
N GLN A 235 -23.42 -6.33 -30.42
CA GLN A 235 -22.60 -6.31 -29.21
C GLN A 235 -22.99 -7.40 -28.20
N SER A 236 -22.00 -7.94 -27.49
CA SER A 236 -22.16 -8.92 -26.40
C SER A 236 -21.62 -8.34 -25.09
N LEU A 237 -22.39 -8.47 -24.01
CA LEU A 237 -22.04 -8.00 -22.67
C LEU A 237 -21.93 -9.20 -21.73
N ASN A 238 -20.79 -9.34 -21.06
CA ASN A 238 -20.51 -10.40 -20.12
C ASN A 238 -20.34 -9.82 -18.70
N PHE A 239 -21.16 -10.28 -17.76
CA PHE A 239 -21.12 -9.85 -16.36
C PHE A 239 -20.23 -10.78 -15.51
N SER A 240 -19.06 -10.27 -15.13
CA SER A 240 -18.11 -10.92 -14.21
C SER A 240 -18.10 -10.21 -12.84
N PRO A 241 -17.81 -10.91 -11.73
CA PRO A 241 -17.95 -10.34 -10.40
C PRO A 241 -16.83 -9.35 -10.02
N GLY A 242 -15.65 -9.42 -10.63
CA GLY A 242 -14.50 -8.56 -10.31
C GLY A 242 -13.40 -8.54 -11.37
N LEU A 243 -12.33 -7.77 -11.08
CA LEU A 243 -11.22 -7.55 -12.02
C LEU A 243 -10.38 -8.80 -12.29
N SER A 244 -10.21 -9.69 -11.30
CA SER A 244 -9.55 -10.99 -11.47
C SER A 244 -10.26 -11.84 -12.50
N GLU A 245 -11.59 -11.93 -12.39
CA GLU A 245 -12.41 -12.73 -13.30
C GLU A 245 -12.46 -12.11 -14.70
N ILE A 246 -12.52 -10.77 -14.78
CA ILE A 246 -12.40 -10.03 -16.06
C ILE A 246 -11.05 -10.31 -16.73
N SER A 247 -9.95 -10.29 -15.97
CA SER A 247 -8.60 -10.52 -16.50
C SER A 247 -8.42 -11.95 -17.00
N TYR A 248 -8.98 -12.93 -16.29
CA TYR A 248 -8.95 -14.33 -16.69
C TYR A 248 -9.76 -14.57 -17.97
N MET A 249 -11.00 -14.05 -18.04
CA MET A 249 -11.83 -14.13 -19.25
C MET A 249 -11.16 -13.42 -20.44
N HIS A 250 -10.55 -12.25 -20.21
CA HIS A 250 -9.79 -11.54 -21.23
C HIS A 250 -8.63 -12.38 -21.78
N SER A 251 -7.89 -13.09 -20.90
CA SER A 251 -6.82 -14.01 -21.31
C SER A 251 -7.36 -15.15 -22.16
N CYS A 252 -8.47 -15.76 -21.75
CA CYS A 252 -9.14 -16.84 -22.50
C CYS A 252 -9.54 -16.38 -23.92
N LEU A 253 -10.11 -15.18 -24.05
CA LEU A 253 -10.50 -14.61 -25.34
C LEU A 253 -9.31 -14.18 -26.19
N SER A 254 -8.22 -13.69 -25.57
CA SER A 254 -7.02 -13.21 -26.29
C SER A 254 -6.21 -14.34 -26.91
N ASN A 255 -6.22 -15.54 -26.33
CA ASN A 255 -5.52 -16.71 -26.87
C ASN A 255 -6.13 -17.21 -28.20
N MET A 256 -7.25 -16.63 -28.64
CA MET A 256 -7.94 -16.98 -29.89
C MET A 256 -7.51 -16.08 -31.06
N PHE A 257 -6.27 -16.22 -31.52
CA PHE A 257 -5.63 -15.35 -32.53
C PHE A 257 -6.36 -15.22 -33.88
N ASN A 258 -7.29 -16.14 -34.21
CA ASN A 258 -7.97 -16.18 -35.52
C ASN A 258 -9.38 -15.53 -35.55
N LYS A 259 -9.83 -14.87 -34.46
CA LYS A 259 -11.19 -14.31 -34.38
C LYS A 259 -11.18 -12.77 -34.40
N ARG A 260 -12.21 -12.17 -35.04
CA ARG A 260 -12.38 -10.71 -35.17
C ARG A 260 -13.17 -10.13 -33.99
N TRP A 261 -12.58 -10.14 -32.80
CA TRP A 261 -13.20 -9.64 -31.56
C TRP A 261 -12.51 -8.38 -31.04
N GLN A 262 -13.30 -7.43 -30.55
CA GLN A 262 -12.84 -6.27 -29.77
C GLN A 262 -13.30 -6.42 -28.33
N VAL A 263 -12.37 -6.79 -27.44
CA VAL A 263 -12.65 -7.08 -26.02
C VAL A 263 -12.31 -5.84 -25.19
N TYR A 264 -13.31 -5.33 -24.46
CA TYR A 264 -13.14 -4.15 -23.60
C TYR A 264 -13.47 -4.47 -22.15
N PRO A 265 -12.52 -4.31 -21.21
CA PRO A 265 -12.81 -4.41 -19.79
C PRO A 265 -13.53 -3.14 -19.30
N LEU A 266 -14.60 -3.32 -18.52
CA LEU A 266 -15.38 -2.26 -17.90
C LEU A 266 -15.47 -2.50 -16.40
N HIS A 267 -14.49 -1.96 -15.67
CA HIS A 267 -14.37 -2.07 -14.21
C HIS A 267 -14.03 -0.71 -13.59
N SER A 268 -14.44 -0.47 -12.34
CA SER A 268 -14.22 0.81 -11.65
C SER A 268 -12.75 1.23 -11.52
N CYS A 269 -11.81 0.27 -11.50
CA CYS A 269 -10.35 0.51 -11.45
C CYS A 269 -9.67 0.66 -12.82
N VAL A 270 -10.38 0.40 -13.92
CA VAL A 270 -9.87 0.61 -15.29
C VAL A 270 -9.89 2.11 -15.60
N THR A 271 -8.95 2.61 -16.41
CA THR A 271 -8.85 4.06 -16.66
C THR A 271 -10.10 4.60 -17.37
N LEU A 272 -10.42 5.89 -17.20
CA LEU A 272 -11.58 6.47 -17.86
C LEU A 272 -11.44 6.42 -19.39
N GLU A 273 -10.23 6.57 -19.93
CA GLU A 273 -9.95 6.44 -21.36
C GLU A 273 -10.33 5.04 -21.86
N GLU A 274 -9.92 4.00 -21.14
CA GLU A 274 -10.25 2.61 -21.46
C GLU A 274 -11.75 2.31 -21.28
N GLN A 275 -12.40 2.84 -20.23
CA GLN A 275 -13.85 2.72 -20.04
C GLN A 275 -14.61 3.41 -21.18
N ASN A 276 -14.13 4.56 -21.65
CA ASN A 276 -14.77 5.31 -22.74
C ASN A 276 -14.72 4.56 -24.07
N ASN A 277 -13.76 3.66 -24.27
CA ASN A 277 -13.71 2.80 -25.46
C ASN A 277 -14.96 1.91 -25.60
N VAL A 278 -15.66 1.65 -24.49
CA VAL A 278 -16.94 0.92 -24.49
C VAL A 278 -18.07 1.68 -25.20
N PHE A 279 -17.96 3.01 -25.37
CA PHE A 279 -18.96 3.79 -26.12
C PHE A 279 -18.60 4.04 -27.59
N LEU A 280 -17.37 3.69 -28.00
CA LEU A 280 -16.95 3.83 -29.39
C LEU A 280 -17.74 2.87 -30.30
N THR A 281 -18.05 3.34 -31.50
CA THR A 281 -18.70 2.55 -32.54
C THR A 281 -17.84 1.34 -32.90
N THR A 282 -18.49 0.19 -33.11
CA THR A 282 -17.80 -1.06 -33.46
C THR A 282 -17.18 -0.98 -34.84
N VAL A 283 -15.96 -1.48 -34.99
CA VAL A 283 -15.33 -1.59 -36.31
C VAL A 283 -16.13 -2.56 -37.18
N PRO A 284 -16.47 -2.20 -38.44
CA PRO A 284 -17.23 -3.09 -39.32
C PRO A 284 -16.60 -4.48 -39.43
N GLY A 285 -17.40 -5.53 -39.27
CA GLY A 285 -16.96 -6.92 -39.31
C GLY A 285 -16.31 -7.45 -38.02
N TYR A 286 -16.16 -6.64 -36.98
CA TYR A 286 -15.74 -7.08 -35.65
C TYR A 286 -16.92 -7.19 -34.68
N ARG A 287 -16.87 -8.15 -33.77
CA ARG A 287 -17.81 -8.24 -32.64
C ARG A 287 -17.23 -7.51 -31.43
N LYS A 288 -18.03 -6.66 -30.81
CA LYS A 288 -17.69 -6.02 -29.53
C LYS A 288 -18.09 -6.91 -28.37
N VAL A 289 -17.14 -7.22 -27.51
CA VAL A 289 -17.33 -7.98 -26.27
C VAL A 289 -16.95 -7.08 -25.11
N ILE A 290 -17.89 -6.85 -24.20
CA ILE A 290 -17.68 -6.00 -23.03
C ILE A 290 -17.66 -6.90 -21.80
N LEU A 291 -16.56 -6.89 -21.05
CA LEU A 291 -16.41 -7.64 -19.81
C LEU A 291 -16.64 -6.68 -18.64
N SER A 292 -17.74 -6.79 -17.91
CA SER A 292 -18.15 -5.78 -16.93
C SER A 292 -18.56 -6.37 -15.58
N THR A 293 -18.45 -5.57 -14.52
CA THR A 293 -19.10 -5.86 -13.23
C THR A 293 -20.53 -5.29 -13.17
N ASN A 294 -21.12 -5.23 -11.97
CA ASN A 294 -22.37 -4.50 -11.69
C ASN A 294 -22.36 -3.01 -12.07
N ILE A 295 -21.22 -2.45 -12.53
CA ILE A 295 -21.16 -1.09 -13.08
C ILE A 295 -22.10 -0.91 -14.29
N ALA A 296 -22.26 -1.94 -15.13
CA ALA A 296 -23.17 -1.93 -16.27
C ALA A 296 -24.65 -2.26 -15.92
N GLU A 297 -24.94 -2.62 -14.66
CA GLU A 297 -26.27 -3.09 -14.23
C GLU A 297 -27.34 -2.01 -14.18
N SER A 298 -26.98 -0.80 -13.72
CA SER A 298 -27.91 0.32 -13.49
C SER A 298 -27.48 1.56 -14.27
N SER A 299 -26.27 2.06 -14.02
CA SER A 299 -25.94 3.48 -14.24
C SER A 299 -25.19 3.80 -15.53
N VAL A 300 -24.68 2.78 -16.22
CA VAL A 300 -24.06 2.95 -17.54
C VAL A 300 -24.98 2.33 -18.58
N THR A 301 -25.50 3.15 -19.49
CA THR A 301 -26.25 2.68 -20.65
C THR A 301 -25.27 2.48 -21.78
N VAL A 302 -24.81 1.24 -21.95
CA VAL A 302 -24.10 0.85 -23.17
C VAL A 302 -25.16 0.71 -24.28
N PRO A 303 -25.05 1.46 -25.40
CA PRO A 303 -25.96 1.28 -26.53
C PRO A 303 -25.74 -0.08 -27.21
N ASP A 304 -26.80 -0.65 -27.78
CA ASP A 304 -26.73 -1.79 -28.72
C ASP A 304 -26.32 -3.17 -28.18
N VAL A 305 -26.48 -3.43 -26.89
CA VAL A 305 -26.31 -4.79 -26.32
C VAL A 305 -27.46 -5.69 -26.76
N LYS A 306 -27.14 -6.81 -27.44
CA LYS A 306 -28.13 -7.83 -27.85
C LYS A 306 -28.02 -9.12 -27.04
N TYR A 307 -26.82 -9.48 -26.64
CA TYR A 307 -26.52 -10.72 -25.90
C TYR A 307 -25.96 -10.37 -24.53
N VAL A 308 -26.56 -10.91 -23.47
CA VAL A 308 -26.06 -10.84 -22.10
C VAL A 308 -25.65 -12.24 -21.65
N ILE A 309 -24.40 -12.39 -21.20
CA ILE A 309 -23.91 -13.59 -20.51
C ILE A 309 -23.75 -13.21 -19.04
N ASP A 310 -24.46 -13.90 -18.16
CA ASP A 310 -24.51 -13.60 -16.73
C ASP A 310 -24.03 -14.82 -15.93
N PHE A 311 -22.91 -14.66 -15.21
CA PHE A 311 -22.43 -15.66 -14.26
C PHE A 311 -23.28 -15.70 -12.98
N CYS A 312 -24.24 -14.79 -12.82
CA CYS A 312 -25.12 -14.65 -11.65
C CYS A 312 -24.37 -14.45 -10.33
N LEU A 313 -23.15 -13.93 -10.39
CA LEU A 313 -22.33 -13.61 -9.24
C LEU A 313 -22.11 -12.09 -9.12
N THR A 314 -21.82 -11.63 -7.92
CA THR A 314 -21.47 -10.25 -7.60
C THR A 314 -20.55 -10.22 -6.39
N ARG A 315 -19.81 -9.13 -6.20
CA ARG A 315 -19.08 -8.88 -4.95
C ARG A 315 -19.90 -7.97 -4.05
N THR A 316 -20.10 -8.36 -2.79
CA THR A 316 -20.81 -7.57 -1.77
C THR A 316 -19.89 -7.29 -0.60
N VAL A 317 -19.99 -6.10 -0.03
CA VAL A 317 -19.31 -5.76 1.23
C VAL A 317 -20.08 -6.40 2.37
N VAL A 318 -19.36 -7.08 3.25
CA VAL A 318 -19.90 -7.72 4.46
C VAL A 318 -18.97 -7.37 5.62
N CYS A 319 -19.53 -6.82 6.68
CA CYS A 319 -18.81 -6.60 7.93
C CYS A 319 -18.65 -7.89 8.75
N ASP A 320 -17.49 -8.05 9.35
CA ASP A 320 -17.23 -9.04 10.37
C ASP A 320 -18.01 -8.72 11.65
N GLU A 321 -18.75 -9.69 12.18
CA GLU A 321 -19.61 -9.50 13.35
C GLU A 321 -18.84 -9.28 14.66
N GLU A 322 -17.53 -9.49 14.72
CA GLU A 322 -16.72 -9.23 15.91
C GLU A 322 -15.98 -7.90 15.78
N THR A 323 -15.31 -7.66 14.65
CA THR A 323 -14.42 -6.49 14.49
C THR A 323 -15.03 -5.32 13.74
N ASN A 324 -16.16 -5.52 13.05
CA ASN A 324 -16.74 -4.59 12.09
C ASN A 324 -15.81 -4.30 10.88
N TYR A 325 -14.77 -5.12 10.66
CA TYR A 325 -13.91 -5.00 9.49
C TYR A 325 -14.66 -5.42 8.24
N GLN A 326 -14.46 -4.68 7.16
CA GLN A 326 -15.12 -4.96 5.89
C GLN A 326 -14.42 -6.09 5.14
N SER A 327 -15.21 -7.00 4.57
CA SER A 327 -14.75 -8.02 3.62
C SER A 327 -15.52 -7.90 2.32
N LEU A 328 -14.81 -7.99 1.18
CA LEU A 328 -15.45 -8.01 -0.13
C LEU A 328 -15.65 -9.47 -0.57
N ARG A 329 -16.84 -10.02 -0.29
CA ARG A 329 -17.15 -11.43 -0.55
C ARG A 329 -17.76 -11.62 -1.92
N LEU A 330 -17.39 -12.71 -2.58
CA LEU A 330 -18.06 -13.19 -3.78
C LEU A 330 -19.36 -13.86 -3.35
N CYS A 331 -20.48 -13.45 -3.93
CA CYS A 331 -21.82 -13.91 -3.55
C CYS A 331 -22.67 -14.14 -4.82
N TRP A 332 -23.70 -14.97 -4.70
CA TRP A 332 -24.75 -15.07 -5.71
C TRP A 332 -25.52 -13.75 -5.79
N ALA A 333 -25.66 -13.22 -7.01
CA ALA A 333 -26.44 -12.02 -7.25
C ALA A 333 -27.94 -12.34 -7.12
N SER A 334 -28.71 -11.40 -6.57
CA SER A 334 -30.15 -11.61 -6.38
C SER A 334 -30.89 -11.71 -7.71
N LYS A 335 -32.08 -12.33 -7.71
CA LYS A 335 -32.92 -12.38 -8.92
C LYS A 335 -33.22 -10.98 -9.44
N THR A 336 -33.41 -10.02 -8.53
CA THR A 336 -33.56 -8.60 -8.87
C THR A 336 -32.38 -8.08 -9.67
N ASN A 337 -31.14 -8.28 -9.21
CA ASN A 337 -29.94 -7.83 -9.91
C ASN A 337 -29.79 -8.48 -11.30
N CYS A 338 -29.94 -9.80 -11.36
CA CYS A 338 -29.80 -10.54 -12.61
C CYS A 338 -30.92 -10.18 -13.62
N ASN A 339 -32.12 -9.82 -13.15
CA ASN A 339 -33.19 -9.28 -14.00
C ASN A 339 -32.86 -7.89 -14.56
N GLN A 340 -32.10 -7.06 -13.84
CA GLN A 340 -31.59 -5.80 -14.38
C GLN A 340 -30.51 -6.01 -15.44
N ARG A 341 -29.62 -6.98 -15.22
CA ARG A 341 -28.62 -7.42 -16.21
C ARG A 341 -29.31 -7.90 -17.49
N LYS A 342 -30.33 -8.75 -17.36
CA LYS A 342 -31.20 -9.20 -18.47
C LYS A 342 -31.78 -8.02 -19.24
N GLY A 343 -32.35 -7.03 -18.54
CA GLY A 343 -32.97 -5.84 -19.14
C GLY A 343 -32.04 -5.01 -20.03
N ARG A 344 -30.71 -5.22 -19.96
CA ARG A 344 -29.74 -4.57 -20.85
C ARG A 344 -29.83 -5.05 -22.31
N ALA A 345 -30.28 -6.29 -22.54
CA ALA A 345 -30.41 -6.87 -23.88
C ALA A 345 -31.67 -6.41 -24.66
N GLY A 346 -32.72 -5.96 -23.97
CA GLY A 346 -34.04 -5.68 -24.56
C GLY A 346 -34.30 -4.20 -24.90
N ARG A 347 -33.25 -3.38 -25.02
CA ARG A 347 -33.40 -1.92 -25.19
C ARG A 347 -33.62 -1.49 -26.64
N VAL A 348 -32.94 -2.12 -27.59
CA VAL A 348 -32.93 -1.70 -29.00
C VAL A 348 -33.58 -2.69 -29.96
N SER A 349 -33.62 -3.97 -29.59
CA SER A 349 -34.19 -5.05 -30.39
C SER A 349 -34.52 -6.25 -29.50
N LYS A 350 -35.09 -7.32 -30.08
CA LYS A 350 -35.17 -8.63 -29.42
C LYS A 350 -33.78 -9.04 -28.89
N GLY A 351 -33.72 -9.36 -27.59
CA GLY A 351 -32.49 -9.65 -26.87
C GLY A 351 -32.44 -11.08 -26.33
N TYR A 352 -31.26 -11.51 -25.89
CA TYR A 352 -31.03 -12.85 -25.35
C TYR A 352 -30.19 -12.77 -24.07
N CYS A 353 -30.59 -13.48 -23.02
CA CYS A 353 -29.89 -13.55 -21.74
C CYS A 353 -29.54 -15.00 -21.41
N TYR A 354 -28.25 -15.26 -21.21
CA TYR A 354 -27.70 -16.58 -20.88
C TYR A 354 -27.21 -16.56 -19.44
N ARG A 355 -27.93 -17.23 -18.55
CA ARG A 355 -27.57 -17.37 -17.14
C ARG A 355 -26.77 -18.65 -16.98
N LEU A 356 -25.54 -18.53 -16.49
CA LEU A 356 -24.65 -19.67 -16.28
C LEU A 356 -24.95 -20.34 -14.93
N VAL A 357 -26.23 -20.65 -14.69
CA VAL A 357 -26.72 -21.43 -13.57
C VAL A 357 -27.75 -22.46 -14.02
N HIS A 358 -27.91 -23.54 -13.25
CA HIS A 358 -28.99 -24.50 -13.46
C HIS A 358 -30.35 -23.91 -13.09
N LYS A 359 -31.41 -24.36 -13.77
CA LYS A 359 -32.76 -23.81 -13.60
C LYS A 359 -33.35 -24.11 -12.22
N ASP A 360 -33.10 -25.30 -11.70
CA ASP A 360 -33.51 -25.69 -10.34
C ASP A 360 -32.76 -24.84 -9.31
N PHE A 361 -31.44 -24.65 -9.52
CA PHE A 361 -30.63 -23.77 -8.66
C PHE A 361 -31.14 -22.33 -8.64
N TRP A 362 -31.48 -21.79 -9.81
CA TRP A 362 -32.08 -20.47 -9.94
C TRP A 362 -33.41 -20.35 -9.18
N THR A 363 -34.26 -21.37 -9.25
CA THR A 363 -35.61 -21.32 -8.69
C THR A 363 -35.59 -21.41 -7.17
N ASP A 364 -34.83 -22.36 -6.63
CA ASP A 364 -34.91 -22.77 -5.23
C ASP A 364 -33.90 -22.06 -4.32
N PHE A 365 -32.76 -21.59 -4.87
CA PHE A 365 -31.60 -21.17 -4.07
C PHE A 365 -31.17 -19.71 -4.27
N ILE A 366 -31.37 -19.13 -5.46
CA ILE A 366 -31.01 -17.71 -5.70
C ILE A 366 -31.97 -16.77 -4.95
N PRO A 367 -31.48 -15.86 -4.09
CA PRO A 367 -32.33 -14.98 -3.31
C PRO A 367 -33.05 -13.96 -4.18
N GLU A 368 -34.29 -13.63 -3.82
CA GLU A 368 -35.11 -12.71 -4.62
C GLU A 368 -34.56 -11.28 -4.63
N LYS A 369 -34.02 -10.84 -3.50
CA LYS A 369 -33.51 -9.49 -3.24
C LYS A 369 -32.12 -9.54 -2.58
N SER A 370 -31.35 -8.48 -2.75
CA SER A 370 -30.13 -8.25 -1.99
C SER A 370 -30.45 -7.84 -0.55
N ILE A 371 -29.55 -8.16 0.38
CA ILE A 371 -29.61 -7.67 1.75
C ILE A 371 -29.28 -6.15 1.73
N PRO A 372 -30.08 -5.30 2.40
CA PRO A 372 -29.81 -3.86 2.49
C PRO A 372 -28.45 -3.55 3.13
N GLU A 373 -27.71 -2.56 2.60
CA GLU A 373 -26.37 -2.22 3.10
C GLU A 373 -26.39 -1.73 4.55
N ILE A 374 -27.47 -1.09 5.01
CA ILE A 374 -27.63 -0.65 6.41
C ILE A 374 -27.56 -1.80 7.43
N LEU A 375 -27.74 -3.05 7.00
CA LEU A 375 -27.63 -4.24 7.84
C LEU A 375 -26.24 -4.89 7.82
N CYS A 376 -25.36 -4.49 6.89
CA CYS A 376 -24.11 -5.19 6.62
C CYS A 376 -22.88 -4.29 6.54
N CYS A 377 -23.05 -2.97 6.67
CA CYS A 377 -22.00 -1.96 6.59
C CYS A 377 -21.81 -1.21 7.93
N PRO A 378 -20.63 -0.60 8.17
CA PRO A 378 -20.37 0.14 9.41
C PRO A 378 -21.23 1.39 9.53
N LEU A 379 -21.95 1.55 10.64
CA LEU A 379 -22.94 2.63 10.82
C LEU A 379 -22.34 3.96 11.32
N GLY A 380 -21.01 4.08 11.44
CA GLY A 380 -20.34 5.19 12.14
C GLY A 380 -20.73 6.58 11.61
N THR A 381 -20.65 6.77 10.29
CA THR A 381 -21.06 8.04 9.64
C THR A 381 -22.55 8.32 9.82
N THR A 382 -23.39 7.28 9.77
CA THR A 382 -24.83 7.39 9.98
C THR A 382 -25.15 7.82 11.41
N VAL A 383 -24.54 7.20 12.41
CA VAL A 383 -24.70 7.58 13.83
C VAL A 383 -24.29 9.04 14.08
N LEU A 384 -23.17 9.49 13.51
CA LEU A 384 -22.74 10.89 13.63
C LEU A 384 -23.73 11.88 12.98
N LYS A 385 -24.28 11.54 11.80
CA LYS A 385 -25.35 12.34 11.16
C LYS A 385 -26.63 12.37 12.00
N ILE A 386 -26.99 11.26 12.67
CA ILE A 386 -28.14 11.21 13.60
C ILE A 386 -27.92 12.18 14.76
N LYS A 387 -26.73 12.17 15.38
CA LYS A 387 -26.42 13.10 16.47
C LYS A 387 -26.45 14.56 16.01
N LYS A 388 -26.02 14.86 14.78
CA LYS A 388 -26.13 16.22 14.21
C LYS A 388 -27.58 16.63 13.96
N LEU A 389 -28.44 15.72 13.50
CA LEU A 389 -29.86 15.98 13.28
C LEU A 389 -30.58 16.37 14.58
N ASP A 390 -30.19 15.76 15.71
CA ASP A 390 -30.77 16.01 17.03
C ASP A 390 -32.28 15.70 17.08
N MET A 391 -32.64 14.48 16.64
CA MET A 391 -34.04 14.02 16.55
C MET A 391 -34.30 12.75 17.37
N GLY A 392 -33.51 12.54 18.41
CA GLY A 392 -33.52 11.35 19.28
C GLY A 392 -32.20 10.57 19.25
N GLY A 393 -32.02 9.67 20.21
CA GLY A 393 -30.83 8.82 20.31
C GLY A 393 -30.70 7.83 19.13
N PRO A 394 -29.48 7.41 18.75
CA PRO A 394 -29.24 6.54 17.58
C PRO A 394 -30.07 5.26 17.58
N LYS A 395 -30.14 4.56 18.72
CA LYS A 395 -30.92 3.33 18.89
C LYS A 395 -32.41 3.52 18.59
N ALA A 396 -33.01 4.59 19.11
CA ALA A 396 -34.44 4.86 18.94
C ALA A 396 -34.78 5.25 17.50
N LEU A 397 -33.92 6.03 16.84
CA LEU A 397 -34.17 6.47 15.46
C LEU A 397 -33.97 5.33 14.46
N LEU A 398 -32.89 4.55 14.59
CA LEU A 398 -32.60 3.41 13.70
C LEU A 398 -33.62 2.28 13.84
N ALA A 399 -34.26 2.12 15.01
CA ALA A 399 -35.39 1.20 15.19
C ALA A 399 -36.58 1.49 14.26
N THR A 400 -36.67 2.72 13.72
CA THR A 400 -37.74 3.14 12.78
C THR A 400 -37.30 3.13 11.32
N ALA A 401 -36.10 2.60 11.01
CA ALA A 401 -35.61 2.42 9.64
C ALA A 401 -36.45 1.39 8.88
N LEU A 402 -36.37 1.41 7.55
CA LEU A 402 -37.07 0.45 6.69
C LEU A 402 -36.64 -1.00 6.98
N SER A 403 -35.35 -1.18 7.28
CA SER A 403 -34.80 -2.42 7.82
C SER A 403 -33.88 -2.05 8.98
N PRO A 404 -34.34 -2.17 10.23
CA PRO A 404 -33.56 -1.79 11.41
C PRO A 404 -32.30 -2.66 11.56
N PRO A 405 -31.11 -2.06 11.80
CA PRO A 405 -29.91 -2.80 12.14
C PRO A 405 -30.01 -3.42 13.54
N SER A 406 -29.15 -4.39 13.82
CA SER A 406 -29.13 -5.04 15.13
C SER A 406 -28.69 -4.08 16.25
N VAL A 407 -29.18 -4.31 17.46
CA VAL A 407 -28.84 -3.44 18.61
C VAL A 407 -27.36 -3.57 18.98
N SER A 408 -26.78 -4.76 18.85
CA SER A 408 -25.36 -5.02 19.08
C SER A 408 -24.47 -4.26 18.08
N ASP A 409 -24.87 -4.17 16.81
CA ASP A 409 -24.10 -3.42 15.80
C ASP A 409 -24.13 -1.92 16.09
N ILE A 410 -25.28 -1.40 16.53
CA ILE A 410 -25.42 0.00 16.95
C ILE A 410 -24.53 0.29 18.16
N GLU A 411 -24.59 -0.57 19.19
CA GLU A 411 -23.78 -0.45 20.40
C GLU A 411 -22.28 -0.45 20.08
N ARG A 412 -21.80 -1.46 19.34
CA ARG A 412 -20.41 -1.56 18.92
C ARG A 412 -19.96 -0.35 18.12
N THR A 413 -20.78 0.11 17.17
CA THR A 413 -20.48 1.31 16.38
C THR A 413 -20.30 2.53 17.29
N ILE A 414 -21.13 2.69 18.31
CA ILE A 414 -21.05 3.80 19.26
C ILE A 414 -19.80 3.70 20.12
N LEU A 415 -19.45 2.50 20.60
CA LEU A 415 -18.21 2.25 21.34
C LEU A 415 -16.97 2.53 20.49
N GLN A 416 -16.97 2.14 19.21
CA GLN A 416 -15.91 2.47 18.24
C GLN A 416 -15.81 3.99 18.02
N LEU A 417 -16.94 4.70 17.93
CA LEU A 417 -16.93 6.17 17.81
C LEU A 417 -16.41 6.86 19.09
N LYS A 418 -16.61 6.25 20.26
CA LYS A 418 -16.02 6.71 21.53
C LYS A 418 -14.52 6.47 21.57
N GLU A 419 -14.05 5.31 21.13
CA GLU A 419 -12.61 5.00 21.00
C GLU A 419 -11.92 5.94 20.00
N LEU A 420 -12.58 6.23 18.87
CA LEU A 420 -12.07 7.20 17.90
C LEU A 420 -11.93 8.62 18.51
N GLY A 421 -12.77 8.94 19.50
CA GLY A 421 -12.88 10.25 20.14
C GLY A 421 -13.96 11.15 19.52
N ALA A 422 -14.85 10.61 18.69
CA ALA A 422 -15.93 11.34 18.03
C ALA A 422 -17.14 11.57 18.95
N LEU A 423 -17.36 10.65 19.89
CA LEU A 423 -18.41 10.73 20.91
C LEU A 423 -17.81 10.72 22.32
N THR A 424 -18.45 11.40 23.26
CA THR A 424 -18.09 11.32 24.69
C THR A 424 -18.49 9.97 25.29
N ALA A 425 -17.76 9.53 26.31
CA ALA A 425 -18.11 8.32 27.05
C ALA A 425 -19.45 8.46 27.79
N CYS A 426 -19.73 9.65 28.33
CA CYS A 426 -20.95 9.94 29.12
C CYS A 426 -21.97 10.77 28.34
N THR A 427 -23.25 10.56 28.63
CA THR A 427 -24.38 11.44 28.29
C THR A 427 -24.95 12.00 29.59
N GLN A 428 -25.06 13.33 29.72
CA GLN A 428 -25.65 13.98 30.91
C GLN A 428 -25.11 13.42 32.25
N THR A 429 -23.79 13.17 32.32
CA THR A 429 -23.02 12.59 33.45
C THR A 429 -23.09 11.08 33.69
N GLU A 430 -23.90 10.32 32.97
CA GLU A 430 -23.94 8.84 33.07
C GLU A 430 -23.30 8.14 31.86
N GLU A 431 -22.65 7.00 32.09
CA GLU A 431 -22.14 6.13 31.02
C GLU A 431 -23.30 5.43 30.28
N ASN A 432 -23.34 5.54 28.96
CA ASN A 432 -24.38 4.91 28.14
C ASN A 432 -23.74 4.19 26.93
N PRO A 433 -23.87 2.87 26.75
CA PRO A 433 -23.19 2.18 25.66
C PRO A 433 -23.86 2.43 24.30
N HIS A 434 -25.11 2.91 24.33
CA HIS A 434 -25.94 3.13 23.14
C HIS A 434 -26.09 4.61 22.77
N ASP A 435 -25.38 5.54 23.42
CA ASP A 435 -25.37 6.97 23.08
C ASP A 435 -24.10 7.69 23.58
N GLY A 436 -23.88 8.92 23.12
CA GLY A 436 -22.78 9.81 23.49
C GLY A 436 -22.95 11.20 22.86
N GLU A 437 -22.35 12.23 23.45
CA GLU A 437 -22.40 13.60 22.91
C GLU A 437 -21.32 13.86 21.87
N LEU A 438 -21.61 14.70 20.86
CA LEU A 438 -20.65 15.04 19.81
C LEU A 438 -19.49 15.86 20.38
N THR A 439 -18.27 15.32 20.28
CA THR A 439 -17.04 16.05 20.61
C THR A 439 -16.72 17.09 19.52
N PHE A 440 -15.71 17.95 19.73
CA PHE A 440 -15.21 18.82 18.65
C PHE A 440 -14.76 17.99 17.44
N LEU A 441 -14.01 16.90 17.66
CA LEU A 441 -13.64 15.96 16.61
C LEU A 441 -14.89 15.42 15.90
N GLY A 442 -15.88 14.92 16.64
CA GLY A 442 -17.13 14.40 16.06
C GLY A 442 -17.85 15.43 15.18
N ARG A 443 -17.92 16.70 15.60
CA ARG A 443 -18.51 17.79 14.79
C ARG A 443 -17.76 18.03 13.48
N VAL A 444 -16.42 17.98 13.51
CA VAL A 444 -15.59 18.07 12.29
C VAL A 444 -15.86 16.87 11.38
N LEU A 445 -15.81 15.65 11.92
CA LEU A 445 -16.00 14.41 11.14
C LEU A 445 -17.32 14.39 10.37
N VAL A 446 -18.42 14.88 10.96
CA VAL A 446 -19.74 14.91 10.29
C VAL A 446 -19.75 15.81 9.05
N GLU A 447 -18.93 16.86 9.02
CA GLU A 447 -18.87 17.79 7.88
C GLU A 447 -17.94 17.33 6.75
N LEU A 448 -17.02 16.40 7.03
CA LEU A 448 -16.02 15.97 6.07
C LEU A 448 -16.53 14.78 5.23
N PRO A 449 -16.42 14.83 3.89
CA PRO A 449 -16.85 13.74 3.01
C PRO A 449 -15.74 12.66 2.86
N VAL A 450 -15.20 12.19 3.98
CA VAL A 450 -14.10 11.20 4.06
C VAL A 450 -14.39 10.18 5.16
N ASP A 451 -13.66 9.06 5.17
CA ASP A 451 -13.73 8.09 6.28
C ASP A 451 -13.38 8.75 7.63
N LEU A 452 -13.95 8.23 8.71
CA LEU A 452 -13.82 8.80 10.05
C LEU A 452 -12.35 8.88 10.53
N HIS A 453 -11.50 7.89 10.21
CA HIS A 453 -10.09 7.92 10.56
C HIS A 453 -9.32 8.94 9.72
N LEU A 454 -9.69 9.13 8.45
CA LEU A 454 -9.11 10.17 7.60
C LEU A 454 -9.52 11.58 8.07
N GLY A 455 -10.73 11.75 8.59
CA GLY A 455 -11.12 12.99 9.24
C GLY A 455 -10.33 13.25 10.53
N LYS A 456 -10.06 12.21 11.33
CA LYS A 456 -9.17 12.31 12.52
C LYS A 456 -7.74 12.65 12.12
N LEU A 457 -7.24 12.09 11.02
CA LEU A 457 -5.94 12.41 10.43
C LEU A 457 -5.82 13.91 10.11
N ILE A 458 -6.85 14.50 9.51
CA ILE A 458 -6.88 15.93 9.20
C ILE A 458 -6.79 16.78 10.48
N VAL A 459 -7.58 16.43 11.51
CA VAL A 459 -7.60 17.17 12.78
C VAL A 459 -6.26 17.06 13.50
N LEU A 460 -5.68 15.86 13.60
CA LEU A 460 -4.34 15.66 14.17
C LEU A 460 -3.27 16.35 13.32
N GLY A 461 -3.43 16.36 11.99
CA GLY A 461 -2.58 17.12 11.07
C GLY A 461 -2.54 18.61 11.41
N HIS A 462 -3.70 19.20 11.76
CA HIS A 462 -3.74 20.56 12.26
C HIS A 462 -3.04 20.71 13.62
N VAL A 463 -3.35 19.84 14.58
CA VAL A 463 -2.75 19.88 15.95
C VAL A 463 -1.21 19.86 15.89
N PHE A 464 -0.63 19.01 15.04
CA PHE A 464 0.81 18.82 14.95
C PHE A 464 1.49 19.65 13.83
N GLY A 465 0.75 20.51 13.12
CA GLY A 465 1.32 21.39 12.09
C GLY A 465 1.72 20.68 10.78
N CYS A 466 1.03 19.61 10.39
CA CYS A 466 1.17 18.89 9.10
C CYS A 466 -0.17 18.76 8.36
N LEU A 467 -1.01 19.80 8.43
CA LEU A 467 -2.36 19.80 7.87
C LEU A 467 -2.36 19.60 6.35
N GLU A 468 -1.42 20.22 5.62
CA GLU A 468 -1.33 20.08 4.17
C GLU A 468 -1.15 18.62 3.75
N GLU A 469 -0.18 17.94 4.35
CA GLU A 469 0.11 16.53 4.08
C GLU A 469 -1.08 15.63 4.42
N CYS A 470 -1.73 15.88 5.56
CA CYS A 470 -2.89 15.10 5.99
C CYS A 470 -4.11 15.30 5.09
N LEU A 471 -4.32 16.51 4.55
CA LEU A 471 -5.38 16.77 3.57
C LEU A 471 -5.11 16.05 2.24
N ILE A 472 -3.85 15.98 1.80
CA ILE A 472 -3.45 15.23 0.60
C ILE A 472 -3.72 13.73 0.81
N ILE A 473 -3.29 13.17 1.95
CA ILE A 473 -3.53 11.76 2.28
C ILE A 473 -5.03 11.46 2.33
N ALA A 474 -5.80 12.26 3.06
CA ALA A 474 -7.24 12.07 3.18
C ALA A 474 -7.96 12.15 1.83
N ALA A 475 -7.58 13.11 0.97
CA ALA A 475 -8.14 13.24 -0.37
C ALA A 475 -7.80 12.04 -1.27
N ALA A 476 -6.55 11.58 -1.25
CA ALA A 476 -6.08 10.46 -2.06
C ALA A 476 -6.71 9.13 -1.65
N LEU A 477 -6.74 8.83 -0.35
CA LEU A 477 -7.29 7.57 0.16
C LEU A 477 -8.82 7.51 -0.01
N SER A 478 -9.52 8.65 0.04
CA SER A 478 -10.97 8.70 -0.20
C SER A 478 -11.39 8.44 -1.65
N LEU A 479 -10.54 8.79 -2.64
CA LEU A 479 -10.84 8.65 -4.08
C LEU A 479 -10.22 7.39 -4.72
N ARG A 480 -9.65 6.52 -3.88
CA ARG A 480 -8.72 5.42 -4.18
C ARG A 480 -7.37 5.93 -4.68
N ASN A 481 -6.31 5.19 -4.31
CA ASN A 481 -4.92 5.51 -4.62
C ASN A 481 -4.71 5.80 -6.13
N PHE A 482 -3.99 6.89 -6.46
CA PHE A 482 -3.71 7.30 -7.84
C PHE A 482 -2.48 6.62 -8.46
N PHE A 483 -1.74 5.81 -7.71
CA PHE A 483 -0.70 4.95 -8.28
C PHE A 483 -1.35 3.91 -9.19
N ALA A 484 -0.94 3.93 -10.45
CA ALA A 484 -1.37 3.02 -11.49
C ALA A 484 -0.58 1.72 -11.42
N VAL A 485 -1.26 0.60 -11.60
CA VAL A 485 -0.61 -0.70 -11.87
C VAL A 485 -0.95 -1.09 -13.30
N PRO A 486 -0.08 -0.77 -14.29
CA PRO A 486 -0.34 -1.14 -15.67
C PRO A 486 -0.43 -2.67 -15.79
N PHE A 487 -1.38 -3.14 -16.58
CA PHE A 487 -1.58 -4.57 -16.83
C PHE A 487 -0.27 -5.20 -17.33
N LYS A 488 0.25 -6.20 -16.59
CA LYS A 488 1.54 -6.91 -16.81
C LYS A 488 2.84 -6.20 -16.36
N GLN A 489 2.81 -4.97 -15.82
CA GLN A 489 4.01 -4.25 -15.33
C GLN A 489 3.97 -4.01 -13.80
N HIS A 490 3.68 -5.07 -13.05
CA HIS A 490 3.50 -4.98 -11.59
C HIS A 490 4.79 -4.59 -10.84
N VAL A 491 5.96 -5.05 -11.32
CA VAL A 491 7.26 -4.76 -10.69
C VAL A 491 7.67 -3.30 -10.90
N ASP A 492 7.48 -2.77 -12.10
CA ASP A 492 7.80 -1.37 -12.42
C ASP A 492 6.91 -0.38 -11.64
N GLY A 493 5.60 -0.68 -11.55
CA GLY A 493 4.67 0.12 -10.74
C GLY A 493 5.07 0.15 -9.26
N TYR A 494 5.47 -1.00 -8.71
CA TYR A 494 5.96 -1.10 -7.33
C TYR A 494 7.25 -0.30 -7.12
N ARG A 495 8.22 -0.41 -8.04
CA ARG A 495 9.48 0.34 -8.01
C ARG A 495 9.23 1.85 -8.02
N ASN A 496 8.33 2.31 -8.87
CA ASN A 496 7.96 3.72 -8.95
C ASN A 496 7.29 4.22 -7.66
N LYS A 497 6.37 3.44 -7.07
CA LYS A 497 5.77 3.77 -5.77
C LYS A 497 6.82 3.84 -4.66
N LEU A 498 7.73 2.87 -4.60
CA LEU A 498 8.84 2.82 -3.65
C LEU A 498 9.78 4.03 -3.79
N PHE A 499 10.04 4.50 -5.02
CA PHE A 499 10.83 5.71 -5.23
C PHE A 499 10.22 6.94 -4.51
N PHE A 500 8.88 7.07 -4.52
CA PHE A 500 8.20 8.17 -3.86
C PHE A 500 8.18 8.07 -2.34
N THR A 501 8.47 6.91 -1.73
CA THR A 501 8.54 6.80 -0.26
C THR A 501 9.74 7.57 0.30
N GLY A 502 10.75 7.84 -0.52
CA GLY A 502 12.08 8.22 -0.02
C GLY A 502 12.55 7.20 1.02
N SER A 503 13.07 7.68 2.15
CA SER A 503 13.50 6.85 3.27
C SER A 503 12.41 6.53 4.32
N SER A 504 11.15 6.90 4.09
CA SER A 504 10.08 6.75 5.10
C SER A 504 9.44 5.36 5.18
N LYS A 505 9.56 4.54 4.13
CA LYS A 505 8.85 3.24 3.99
C LYS A 505 7.34 3.37 4.32
N SER A 506 6.69 4.43 3.84
CA SER A 506 5.27 4.72 4.08
C SER A 506 4.53 4.98 2.77
N ASP A 507 3.42 4.26 2.57
CA ASP A 507 2.51 4.46 1.44
C ASP A 507 1.89 5.88 1.47
N CYS A 508 1.45 6.33 2.64
CA CYS A 508 0.88 7.67 2.84
C CYS A 508 1.87 8.79 2.47
N ILE A 509 3.14 8.64 2.86
CA ILE A 509 4.17 9.62 2.52
C ILE A 509 4.52 9.57 1.02
N ALA A 510 4.49 8.38 0.40
CA ALA A 510 4.67 8.27 -1.06
C ALA A 510 3.58 9.03 -1.83
N ILE A 511 2.33 8.97 -1.37
CA ILE A 511 1.21 9.75 -1.91
C ILE A 511 1.49 11.25 -1.81
N VAL A 512 1.90 11.74 -0.64
CA VAL A 512 2.23 13.15 -0.41
C VAL A 512 3.35 13.61 -1.35
N ASN A 513 4.45 12.85 -1.41
CA ASN A 513 5.61 13.20 -2.22
C ASN A 513 5.28 13.22 -3.72
N ALA A 514 4.50 12.25 -4.20
CA ALA A 514 4.06 12.19 -5.59
C ALA A 514 3.16 13.38 -5.96
N PHE A 515 2.20 13.71 -5.09
CA PHE A 515 1.29 14.84 -5.30
C PHE A 515 2.04 16.19 -5.27
N LYS A 516 2.90 16.41 -4.27
CA LYS A 516 3.72 17.64 -4.16
C LYS A 516 4.67 17.78 -5.35
N LYS A 517 5.26 16.68 -5.85
CA LYS A 517 6.09 16.70 -7.07
C LYS A 517 5.29 17.09 -8.31
N TRP A 518 4.11 16.52 -8.51
CA TRP A 518 3.21 16.89 -9.61
C TRP A 518 2.83 18.38 -9.53
N GLN A 519 2.43 18.86 -8.36
CA GLN A 519 2.05 20.26 -8.13
C GLN A 519 3.21 21.21 -8.41
N ALA A 520 4.42 20.88 -7.94
CA ALA A 520 5.63 21.68 -8.20
C ALA A 520 5.97 21.76 -9.69
N CYS A 521 5.90 20.65 -10.43
CA CYS A 521 6.13 20.63 -11.89
C CYS A 521 5.07 21.48 -12.64
N ARG A 522 3.80 21.47 -12.19
CA ARG A 522 2.77 22.35 -12.74
C ARG A 522 3.06 23.83 -12.47
N LEU A 523 3.49 24.18 -11.26
CA LEU A 523 3.83 25.56 -10.88
C LEU A 523 5.05 26.09 -11.66
N LYS A 524 6.05 25.24 -11.91
CA LYS A 524 7.21 25.57 -12.75
C LYS A 524 6.88 25.70 -14.23
N GLY A 525 5.69 25.28 -14.65
CA GLY A 525 5.26 25.31 -16.04
C GLY A 525 5.77 24.15 -16.90
N GLU A 526 6.33 23.10 -16.29
CA GLU A 526 6.83 21.90 -16.97
C GLU A 526 5.70 20.98 -17.47
N LEU A 527 4.49 21.11 -16.90
CA LEU A 527 3.31 20.30 -17.21
C LEU A 527 2.14 21.21 -17.65
N LYS A 528 2.38 22.08 -18.63
CA LYS A 528 1.34 22.98 -19.16
C LYS A 528 0.48 22.28 -20.20
N HIS A 529 1.08 21.45 -21.05
CA HIS A 529 0.34 20.74 -22.08
C HIS A 529 -0.21 19.41 -21.55
N PRO A 530 -1.46 19.04 -21.86
CA PRO A 530 -2.04 17.76 -21.42
C PRO A 530 -1.20 16.53 -21.80
N LYS A 531 -0.46 16.60 -22.92
CA LYS A 531 0.43 15.51 -23.36
C LYS A 531 1.62 15.31 -22.41
N GLU A 532 2.27 16.39 -22.00
CA GLU A 532 3.41 16.36 -21.07
C GLU A 532 2.98 15.81 -19.71
N GLU A 533 1.81 16.24 -19.24
CA GLU A 533 1.22 15.75 -17.99
C GLU A 533 0.91 14.24 -18.06
N LEU A 534 0.34 13.77 -19.18
CA LEU A 534 0.10 12.34 -19.41
C LEU A 534 1.39 11.52 -19.48
N GLU A 535 2.44 12.04 -20.12
CA GLU A 535 3.75 11.39 -20.23
C GLU A 535 4.46 11.32 -18.87
N TRP A 536 4.35 12.37 -18.06
CA TRP A 536 4.80 12.38 -16.67
C TRP A 536 4.06 11.31 -15.85
N GLY A 537 2.74 11.21 -16.02
CA GLY A 537 1.93 10.18 -15.37
C GLY A 537 2.35 8.76 -15.75
N ARG A 538 2.57 8.49 -17.04
CA ARG A 538 3.06 7.18 -17.51
C ARG A 538 4.43 6.83 -16.94
N SER A 539 5.37 7.78 -16.98
CA SER A 539 6.74 7.57 -16.51
C SER A 539 6.84 7.29 -15.01
N ASN A 540 5.89 7.82 -14.21
CA ASN A 540 5.85 7.65 -12.76
C ASN A 540 4.80 6.63 -12.30
N SER A 541 4.12 5.91 -13.21
CA SER A 541 3.00 5.02 -12.91
C SER A 541 1.89 5.69 -12.09
N ILE A 542 1.41 6.85 -12.54
CA ILE A 542 0.38 7.67 -11.87
C ILE A 542 -0.78 7.99 -12.82
N HIS A 543 -2.01 7.82 -12.34
CA HIS A 543 -3.23 8.22 -13.06
C HIS A 543 -3.50 9.72 -12.91
N ILE A 544 -3.17 10.51 -13.94
CA ILE A 544 -3.31 11.98 -13.92
C ILE A 544 -4.72 12.47 -13.62
N LYS A 545 -5.75 11.82 -14.18
CA LYS A 545 -7.14 12.18 -13.87
C LYS A 545 -7.44 12.06 -12.38
N LYS A 546 -6.94 11.00 -11.73
CA LYS A 546 -7.09 10.79 -10.30
C LYS A 546 -6.34 11.82 -9.48
N VAL A 547 -5.12 12.18 -9.87
CA VAL A 547 -4.37 13.26 -9.22
C VAL A 547 -5.12 14.59 -9.28
N ARG A 548 -5.77 14.91 -10.41
CA ARG A 548 -6.63 16.10 -10.52
C ARG A 548 -7.87 16.02 -9.63
N GLU A 549 -8.57 14.88 -9.58
CA GLU A 549 -9.69 14.66 -8.65
C GLU A 549 -9.24 14.81 -7.18
N VAL A 550 -8.04 14.34 -6.85
CA VAL A 550 -7.42 14.52 -5.52
C VAL A 550 -7.10 15.98 -5.23
N ALA A 551 -6.61 16.74 -6.21
CA ALA A 551 -6.38 18.18 -6.05
C ALA A 551 -7.69 18.96 -5.80
N GLU A 552 -8.76 18.60 -6.51
CA GLU A 552 -10.10 19.17 -6.30
C GLU A 552 -10.65 18.85 -4.90
N LEU A 553 -10.54 17.59 -4.47
CA LEU A 553 -10.95 17.19 -3.12
C LEU A 553 -10.09 17.84 -2.03
N PHE A 554 -8.77 17.95 -2.24
CA PHE A 554 -7.87 18.67 -1.34
C PHE A 554 -8.32 20.13 -1.14
N HIS A 555 -8.69 20.83 -2.22
CA HIS A 555 -9.19 22.20 -2.12
C HIS A 555 -10.57 22.25 -1.44
N ASN A 556 -11.45 21.29 -1.72
CA ASN A 556 -12.75 21.18 -1.06
C ASN A 556 -12.61 20.95 0.45
N LEU A 557 -11.73 20.02 0.85
CA LEU A 557 -11.44 19.73 2.25
C LEU A 557 -10.82 20.94 2.94
N SER A 558 -9.82 21.57 2.33
CA SER A 558 -9.22 22.83 2.82
C SER A 558 -10.29 23.90 3.13
N LYS A 559 -11.28 24.07 2.24
CA LYS A 559 -12.39 25.01 2.45
C LYS A 559 -13.35 24.58 3.57
N ARG A 560 -13.59 23.28 3.74
CA ARG A 560 -14.46 22.78 4.82
C ARG A 560 -13.80 22.92 6.18
N VAL A 561 -12.51 22.60 6.28
CA VAL A 561 -11.77 22.68 7.56
C VAL A 561 -11.53 24.13 7.99
N SER A 562 -11.52 25.10 7.07
CA SER A 562 -11.44 26.52 7.43
C SER A 562 -12.66 27.02 8.21
N ALA A 563 -13.82 26.36 8.09
CA ALA A 563 -14.99 26.67 8.94
C ALA A 563 -14.77 26.31 10.42
N PHE A 564 -13.71 25.54 10.72
CA PHE A 564 -13.29 25.14 12.04
C PHE A 564 -11.96 25.79 12.45
N ASN A 565 -11.61 26.92 11.84
CA ASN A 565 -10.38 27.68 12.09
C ASN A 565 -9.07 26.89 11.80
N MET A 566 -9.15 25.85 10.96
CA MET A 566 -7.98 25.10 10.53
C MET A 566 -7.49 25.62 9.18
N TYR A 567 -6.25 26.11 9.14
CA TYR A 567 -5.62 26.68 7.95
C TYR A 567 -4.29 26.00 7.63
N VAL A 568 -3.97 25.89 6.35
CA VAL A 568 -2.68 25.40 5.87
C VAL A 568 -1.66 26.51 6.03
N ASN A 569 -0.62 26.28 6.84
CA ASN A 569 0.46 27.23 7.05
C ASN A 569 1.50 27.10 5.92
N SER A 570 1.81 28.21 5.26
CA SER A 570 2.61 28.22 4.02
C SER A 570 4.11 28.42 4.22
N GLN A 571 4.60 28.64 5.44
CA GLN A 571 5.99 29.00 5.67
C GLN A 571 6.71 28.00 6.57
N PRO A 572 7.68 27.23 6.05
CA PRO A 572 8.63 26.52 6.89
C PRO A 572 9.50 27.54 7.64
N PRO A 573 9.91 27.27 8.89
CA PRO A 573 10.87 28.11 9.58
C PRO A 573 12.17 28.13 8.75
N ALA A 574 12.57 29.33 8.28
CA ALA A 574 13.62 29.51 7.27
C ALA A 574 15.04 29.06 7.69
N MET A 575 15.22 28.52 8.90
CA MET A 575 16.51 28.33 9.57
C MET A 575 16.80 26.90 10.04
N ASP A 576 15.89 25.93 9.91
CA ASP A 576 16.12 24.54 10.36
C ASP A 576 16.32 23.57 9.19
N GLN A 577 17.59 23.16 8.94
CA GLN A 577 17.95 22.18 7.90
C GLN A 577 17.40 20.77 8.19
N GLU A 578 17.09 20.45 9.45
CA GLU A 578 16.54 19.16 9.86
C GLU A 578 14.99 19.17 9.89
N PHE A 579 14.36 20.32 9.61
CA PHE A 579 12.90 20.49 9.67
C PHE A 579 12.14 19.46 8.85
N VAL A 580 12.62 19.16 7.64
CA VAL A 580 11.97 18.20 6.73
C VAL A 580 11.91 16.80 7.35
N TYR A 581 12.96 16.37 8.03
CA TYR A 581 13.02 15.05 8.68
C TYR A 581 12.14 15.01 9.94
N LYS A 582 12.20 16.06 10.76
CA LYS A 582 11.31 16.21 11.93
C LYS A 582 9.84 16.22 11.51
N GLN A 583 9.50 16.97 10.45
CA GLN A 583 8.16 17.05 9.90
C GLN A 583 7.68 15.68 9.38
N ARG A 584 8.55 14.95 8.70
CA ARG A 584 8.27 13.57 8.25
C ARG A 584 7.98 12.65 9.42
N PHE A 585 8.78 12.69 10.48
CA PHE A 585 8.57 11.89 11.67
C PHE A 585 7.26 12.26 12.39
N ILE A 586 6.99 13.55 12.54
CA ILE A 586 5.74 14.04 13.12
C ILE A 586 4.53 13.57 12.30
N LEU A 587 4.63 13.58 10.96
CA LEU A 587 3.59 13.03 10.10
C LEU A 587 3.38 11.52 10.33
N GLN A 588 4.45 10.73 10.55
CA GLN A 588 4.32 9.31 10.93
C GLN A 588 3.63 9.15 12.29
N VAL A 589 3.92 10.01 13.27
CA VAL A 589 3.23 10.03 14.57
C VAL A 589 1.74 10.37 14.40
N VAL A 590 1.41 11.33 13.53
CA VAL A 590 0.02 11.69 13.21
C VAL A 590 -0.72 10.56 12.52
N ILE A 591 -0.08 9.86 11.57
CA ILE A 591 -0.61 8.64 10.96
C ILE A 591 -0.88 7.58 12.03
N ALA A 592 0.06 7.32 12.93
CA ALA A 592 -0.13 6.39 14.04
C ALA A 592 -1.34 6.78 14.91
N GLY A 593 -1.45 8.05 15.33
CA GLY A 593 -2.57 8.51 16.16
C GLY A 593 -3.93 8.52 15.46
N ALA A 594 -3.96 8.76 14.14
CA ALA A 594 -5.20 8.75 13.37
C ALA A 594 -5.77 7.36 13.20
N PHE A 595 -4.90 6.36 13.04
CA PHE A 595 -5.28 4.97 12.76
C PHE A 595 -5.13 4.04 13.96
N TYR A 596 -4.87 4.55 15.17
CA TYR A 596 -5.00 3.75 16.40
C TYR A 596 -6.39 3.10 16.47
N PRO A 597 -6.52 1.79 16.77
CA PRO A 597 -5.49 0.86 17.26
C PRO A 597 -4.88 -0.08 16.19
N ASN A 598 -4.85 0.30 14.90
CA ASN A 598 -4.38 -0.52 13.78
C ASN A 598 -2.84 -0.67 13.73
N TYR A 599 -2.25 -1.12 14.83
CA TYR A 599 -0.81 -1.34 15.00
C TYR A 599 -0.49 -2.83 14.87
N PHE A 600 0.61 -3.12 14.20
CA PHE A 600 1.05 -4.48 13.93
C PHE A 600 2.55 -4.59 14.16
N THR A 601 3.01 -5.73 14.68
CA THR A 601 4.42 -5.95 14.98
C THR A 601 4.99 -7.07 14.12
N PHE A 602 6.31 -7.17 14.09
CA PHE A 602 7.01 -8.20 13.34
C PHE A 602 7.64 -9.22 14.29
N GLY A 603 7.68 -10.48 13.87
CA GLY A 603 8.42 -11.51 14.59
C GLY A 603 9.93 -11.24 14.54
N LYS A 604 10.67 -11.63 15.59
CA LYS A 604 12.14 -11.54 15.58
C LYS A 604 12.71 -12.52 14.55
N CYS A 605 13.69 -12.05 13.78
CA CYS A 605 14.46 -12.90 12.87
C CYS A 605 15.54 -13.63 13.66
N ASP A 606 15.66 -14.94 13.48
CA ASP A 606 16.77 -15.70 14.02
C ASP A 606 17.96 -15.60 13.04
N GLU A 607 18.98 -14.82 13.41
CA GLU A 607 20.16 -14.60 12.57
C GLU A 607 20.93 -15.89 12.28
N GLU A 608 20.98 -16.83 13.23
CA GLU A 608 21.67 -18.11 13.05
C GLU A 608 21.01 -18.93 11.95
N ILE A 609 19.68 -19.04 12.01
CA ILE A 609 18.89 -19.73 10.98
C ILE A 609 19.06 -19.04 9.63
N ALA A 610 19.02 -17.71 9.59
CA ALA A 610 19.16 -16.94 8.35
C ALA A 610 20.54 -17.12 7.68
N VAL A 611 21.62 -17.07 8.46
CA VAL A 611 23.00 -17.29 7.96
C VAL A 611 23.16 -18.71 7.41
N ARG A 612 22.59 -19.70 8.09
CA ARG A 612 22.60 -21.09 7.64
C ARG A 612 21.81 -21.28 6.34
N ASP A 613 20.63 -20.67 6.23
CA ASP A 613 19.74 -20.81 5.07
C ASP A 613 20.35 -20.23 3.78
N LEU A 614 21.16 -19.16 3.89
CA LEU A 614 21.90 -18.54 2.79
C LEU A 614 23.34 -19.03 2.63
N ALA A 615 23.72 -20.14 3.28
CA ALA A 615 25.06 -20.72 3.19
C ALA A 615 26.19 -19.71 3.48
N GLY A 616 25.99 -18.82 4.46
CA GLY A 616 26.96 -17.79 4.87
C GLY A 616 27.00 -16.53 4.00
N LYS A 617 26.27 -16.47 2.88
CA LYS A 617 26.15 -15.27 2.03
C LYS A 617 25.44 -14.14 2.77
N ASP A 618 25.64 -12.90 2.30
CA ASP A 618 25.01 -11.72 2.88
C ASP A 618 23.51 -11.64 2.49
N PRO A 619 22.58 -11.68 3.47
CA PRO A 619 21.14 -11.57 3.22
C PRO A 619 20.70 -10.20 2.66
N LYS A 620 21.52 -9.16 2.80
CA LYS A 620 21.22 -7.80 2.29
C LYS A 620 21.41 -7.68 0.78
N THR A 621 22.18 -8.60 0.19
CA THR A 621 22.55 -8.59 -1.24
C THR A 621 22.16 -9.86 -1.99
N THR A 622 21.71 -10.92 -1.29
CA THR A 622 21.50 -12.26 -1.86
C THR A 622 20.07 -12.77 -1.66
N VAL A 623 19.53 -13.46 -2.67
CA VAL A 623 18.25 -14.20 -2.60
C VAL A 623 18.42 -15.68 -2.93
N MET A 624 17.57 -16.53 -2.36
CA MET A 624 17.58 -17.97 -2.58
C MET A 624 16.45 -18.44 -3.51
N LEU A 625 16.78 -19.35 -4.42
CA LEU A 625 15.85 -20.12 -5.22
C LEU A 625 15.91 -21.61 -4.84
N LYS A 626 14.78 -22.29 -4.97
CA LYS A 626 14.63 -23.73 -4.75
C LYS A 626 14.11 -24.40 -6.04
N ASN A 627 14.21 -25.73 -6.08
CA ASN A 627 13.84 -26.56 -7.23
C ASN A 627 14.70 -26.30 -8.47
N ILE A 628 16.00 -26.03 -8.26
CA ILE A 628 16.97 -25.95 -9.36
C ILE A 628 17.21 -27.35 -9.91
N PRO A 629 17.12 -27.56 -11.24
CA PRO A 629 17.38 -28.85 -11.84
C PRO A 629 18.87 -29.24 -11.74
N PRO A 630 19.20 -30.55 -11.84
CA PRO A 630 20.58 -31.00 -11.97
C PRO A 630 21.29 -30.26 -13.12
N TYR A 631 22.57 -29.95 -12.95
CA TYR A 631 23.36 -29.15 -13.90
C TYR A 631 22.82 -27.72 -14.13
N GLY A 632 22.10 -27.16 -13.15
CA GLY A 632 21.47 -25.83 -13.25
C GLY A 632 22.41 -24.69 -13.67
N TYR A 633 23.72 -24.81 -13.39
CA TYR A 633 24.74 -23.85 -13.79
C TYR A 633 24.86 -23.66 -15.30
N LEU A 634 24.47 -24.63 -16.13
CA LEU A 634 24.44 -24.50 -17.60
C LEU A 634 23.47 -23.41 -18.07
N TYR A 635 22.40 -23.16 -17.30
CA TYR A 635 21.33 -22.23 -17.66
C TYR A 635 21.48 -20.87 -16.95
N HIS A 636 22.68 -20.55 -16.43
CA HIS A 636 22.92 -19.33 -15.66
C HIS A 636 22.54 -18.05 -16.41
N LYS A 637 22.68 -18.01 -17.75
CA LYS A 637 22.26 -16.87 -18.60
C LYS A 637 20.74 -16.69 -18.62
N GLN A 638 19.97 -17.78 -18.67
CA GLN A 638 18.50 -17.73 -18.58
C GLN A 638 18.09 -17.22 -17.19
N LEU A 639 18.73 -17.72 -16.13
CA LEU A 639 18.46 -17.30 -14.76
C LEU A 639 18.79 -15.81 -14.55
N GLN A 640 19.92 -15.33 -15.07
CA GLN A 640 20.28 -13.92 -15.05
C GLN A 640 19.23 -13.04 -15.77
N SER A 641 18.67 -13.52 -16.88
CA SER A 641 17.62 -12.80 -17.61
C SER A 641 16.32 -12.66 -16.81
N LEU A 642 15.97 -13.64 -15.98
CA LEU A 642 14.77 -13.57 -15.13
C LEU A 642 14.84 -12.44 -14.10
N PHE A 643 16.04 -12.09 -13.63
CA PHE A 643 16.27 -11.02 -12.65
C PHE A 643 16.59 -9.65 -13.24
N ARG A 644 16.56 -9.50 -14.57
CA ARG A 644 16.95 -8.25 -15.26
C ARG A 644 16.15 -7.02 -14.80
N GLN A 645 14.90 -7.21 -14.38
CA GLN A 645 14.06 -6.14 -13.85
C GLN A 645 14.36 -5.77 -12.39
N CYS A 646 15.00 -6.67 -11.63
CA CYS A 646 15.31 -6.48 -10.21
C CYS A 646 16.63 -5.73 -10.01
N GLY A 647 17.68 -6.12 -10.74
CA GLY A 647 19.02 -5.55 -10.61
C GLY A 647 20.06 -6.32 -11.39
N GLN A 648 21.31 -5.83 -11.37
CA GLN A 648 22.43 -6.52 -12.00
C GLN A 648 22.90 -7.67 -11.09
N VAL A 649 22.92 -8.90 -11.64
CA VAL A 649 23.42 -10.09 -10.92
C VAL A 649 24.96 -10.08 -10.95
N LYS A 650 25.58 -10.17 -9.78
CA LYS A 650 27.03 -10.27 -9.58
C LYS A 650 27.49 -11.72 -9.71
N SER A 651 26.91 -12.62 -8.91
CA SER A 651 27.27 -14.03 -8.91
C SER A 651 26.07 -14.94 -8.65
N ILE A 652 26.16 -16.19 -9.07
CA ILE A 652 25.17 -17.22 -8.78
C ILE A 652 25.89 -18.45 -8.24
N ALA A 653 25.65 -18.78 -6.97
CA ALA A 653 26.17 -19.99 -6.35
C ALA A 653 25.11 -21.09 -6.36
N TYR A 654 25.46 -22.26 -6.90
CA TYR A 654 24.61 -23.44 -6.95
C TYR A 654 25.03 -24.42 -5.86
N ASP A 655 24.06 -24.87 -5.06
CA ASP A 655 24.24 -25.91 -4.03
C ASP A 655 23.10 -26.92 -4.12
N GLY A 656 23.33 -27.99 -4.88
CA GLY A 656 22.32 -29.00 -5.17
C GLY A 656 21.06 -28.40 -5.81
N SER A 657 19.91 -28.58 -5.17
CA SER A 657 18.60 -28.08 -5.66
C SER A 657 18.34 -26.60 -5.31
N LYS A 658 19.35 -25.88 -4.81
CA LYS A 658 19.26 -24.47 -4.43
C LYS A 658 20.23 -23.63 -5.27
N ALA A 659 19.82 -22.39 -5.55
CA ALA A 659 20.71 -21.37 -6.11
C ALA A 659 20.62 -20.09 -5.29
N PHE A 660 21.76 -19.45 -5.06
CA PHE A 660 21.90 -18.19 -4.35
C PHE A 660 22.34 -17.12 -5.35
N VAL A 661 21.47 -16.15 -5.59
CA VAL A 661 21.70 -15.06 -6.55
C VAL A 661 22.13 -13.83 -5.78
N GLU A 662 23.39 -13.43 -5.95
CA GLU A 662 24.00 -12.25 -5.34
C GLU A 662 23.96 -11.09 -6.34
N PHE A 663 23.41 -9.94 -5.93
CA PHE A 663 23.34 -8.75 -6.78
C PHE A 663 24.57 -7.85 -6.61
N SER A 664 24.91 -7.11 -7.66
CA SER A 664 25.93 -6.07 -7.60
C SER A 664 25.44 -4.94 -6.68
N HIS A 665 26.30 -4.49 -5.76
CA HIS A 665 26.02 -3.39 -4.84
C HIS A 665 26.94 -2.20 -5.12
N ASN A 666 26.43 -0.99 -4.88
CA ASN A 666 27.27 0.18 -4.81
C ASN A 666 28.06 0.13 -3.49
N PRO A 667 29.41 0.26 -3.48
CA PRO A 667 30.21 0.29 -2.25
C PRO A 667 29.78 1.37 -1.24
N MET A 668 29.02 2.38 -1.67
CA MET A 668 28.49 3.44 -0.82
C MET A 668 27.14 3.09 -0.15
N GLU A 669 26.54 1.95 -0.48
CA GLU A 669 25.24 1.50 0.03
C GLU A 669 25.33 0.12 0.73
N SER A 670 26.53 -0.31 1.11
CA SER A 670 26.84 -1.65 1.64
C SER A 670 26.02 -2.09 2.86
N PHE A 671 25.44 -1.15 3.62
CA PHE A 671 24.63 -1.45 4.80
C PHE A 671 23.11 -1.29 4.61
N LYS A 672 22.63 -1.04 3.39
CA LYS A 672 21.20 -1.05 3.07
C LYS A 672 20.87 -2.34 2.34
N ILE A 673 19.70 -2.92 2.61
CA ILE A 673 19.21 -4.02 1.78
C ILE A 673 19.03 -3.49 0.37
N LEU A 674 19.61 -4.19 -0.60
CA LEU A 674 19.54 -3.75 -1.99
C LEU A 674 18.08 -3.73 -2.46
N PRO A 675 17.66 -2.70 -3.21
CA PRO A 675 16.35 -2.69 -3.86
C PRO A 675 16.09 -3.93 -4.72
N ALA A 676 17.14 -4.52 -5.30
CA ALA A 676 17.07 -5.76 -6.07
C ALA A 676 16.57 -6.96 -5.25
N VAL A 677 16.90 -7.04 -3.96
CA VAL A 677 16.41 -8.09 -3.04
C VAL A 677 14.91 -7.90 -2.79
N TYR A 678 14.47 -6.66 -2.49
CA TYR A 678 13.05 -6.34 -2.33
C TYR A 678 12.24 -6.68 -3.59
N LEU A 679 12.71 -6.29 -4.77
CA LEU A 679 12.05 -6.58 -6.04
C LEU A 679 12.00 -8.08 -6.34
N SER A 680 13.05 -8.82 -6.01
CA SER A 680 13.10 -10.28 -6.20
C SER A 680 12.05 -10.99 -5.34
N VAL A 681 12.00 -10.70 -4.04
CA VAL A 681 10.97 -11.27 -3.15
C VAL A 681 9.57 -10.84 -3.60
N LYS A 682 9.43 -9.61 -4.10
CA LYS A 682 8.19 -9.11 -4.67
C LYS A 682 7.69 -9.93 -5.86
N MET A 683 8.58 -10.40 -6.74
CA MET A 683 8.21 -11.29 -7.85
C MET A 683 7.54 -12.58 -7.37
N SER A 684 8.07 -13.17 -6.30
CA SER A 684 7.51 -14.37 -5.67
C SER A 684 6.09 -14.13 -5.15
N GLN A 685 5.88 -13.02 -4.41
CA GLN A 685 4.55 -12.65 -3.87
C GLN A 685 3.50 -12.37 -4.97
N LEU A 686 3.96 -11.80 -6.09
CA LEU A 686 3.14 -11.56 -7.28
C LEU A 686 2.86 -12.83 -8.09
N LYS A 687 3.45 -13.98 -7.70
CA LYS A 687 3.35 -15.27 -8.38
C LYS A 687 3.79 -15.17 -9.85
N ILE A 688 4.83 -14.37 -10.12
CA ILE A 688 5.44 -14.30 -11.45
C ILE A 688 6.10 -15.65 -11.73
N PRO A 689 5.75 -16.35 -12.82
CA PRO A 689 6.33 -17.65 -13.11
C PRO A 689 7.83 -17.53 -13.42
N LEU A 690 8.66 -18.26 -12.67
CA LEU A 690 10.08 -18.42 -12.93
C LEU A 690 10.30 -19.76 -13.63
N GLU A 691 10.46 -19.75 -14.96
CA GLU A 691 10.63 -20.96 -15.77
C GLU A 691 12.01 -20.99 -16.42
N LEU A 692 12.67 -22.14 -16.39
CA LEU A 692 13.87 -22.44 -17.17
C LEU A 692 13.55 -23.45 -18.26
N ASN A 693 14.06 -23.22 -19.47
CA ASN A 693 14.05 -24.23 -20.52
C ASN A 693 15.32 -25.06 -20.39
N VAL A 694 15.17 -26.34 -20.03
CA VAL A 694 16.27 -27.26 -19.73
C VAL A 694 16.22 -28.53 -20.57
N HIS A 695 17.37 -29.17 -20.71
CA HIS A 695 17.51 -30.52 -21.23
C HIS A 695 17.13 -31.57 -20.18
N TYR A 696 16.71 -32.76 -20.61
CA TYR A 696 16.52 -33.87 -19.67
C TYR A 696 17.89 -34.29 -19.11
N PRO A 697 18.00 -34.59 -17.80
CA PRO A 697 19.27 -34.96 -17.18
C PRO A 697 19.99 -36.11 -17.91
N HIS A 698 19.24 -37.10 -18.38
CA HIS A 698 19.75 -38.24 -19.13
C HIS A 698 20.35 -37.86 -20.50
N ASP A 699 19.87 -36.78 -21.14
CA ASP A 699 20.44 -36.31 -22.42
C ASP A 699 21.79 -35.62 -22.19
N ILE A 700 21.96 -34.93 -21.05
CA ILE A 700 23.24 -34.33 -20.63
C ILE A 700 24.25 -35.44 -20.29
N GLU A 701 23.81 -36.46 -19.55
CA GLU A 701 24.63 -37.60 -19.16
C GLU A 701 25.09 -38.45 -20.35
N ARG A 702 24.25 -38.61 -21.38
CA ARG A 702 24.62 -39.32 -22.62
C ARG A 702 25.78 -38.65 -23.38
N GLN A 703 25.96 -37.34 -23.23
CA GLN A 703 27.06 -36.61 -23.86
C GLN A 703 28.37 -36.68 -23.06
N LEU A 704 28.30 -37.08 -21.79
CA LEU A 704 29.44 -37.33 -20.89
C LEU A 704 29.89 -38.79 -20.99
N GLN A 705 30.38 -39.21 -22.16
CA GLN A 705 31.01 -40.54 -22.30
C GLN A 705 32.33 -40.57 -21.46
N ASP A 706 32.47 -41.58 -20.59
CA ASP A 706 33.66 -41.97 -19.79
C ASP A 706 33.98 -41.30 -18.42
N VAL A 707 33.02 -40.70 -17.70
CA VAL A 707 33.28 -40.17 -16.33
C VAL A 707 32.43 -40.87 -15.27
N LYS A 708 33.04 -41.28 -14.14
CA LYS A 708 32.34 -41.93 -13.00
C LYS A 708 31.09 -41.13 -12.57
N HIS A 709 29.93 -41.75 -12.74
CA HIS A 709 28.60 -41.14 -12.85
C HIS A 709 27.97 -40.48 -11.60
N ALA A 710 28.66 -40.33 -10.46
CA ALA A 710 27.93 -40.12 -9.19
C ALA A 710 27.91 -38.69 -8.59
N SER A 711 28.72 -37.72 -9.03
CA SER A 711 28.79 -36.41 -8.31
C SER A 711 28.70 -35.14 -9.15
N VAL A 712 28.76 -35.20 -10.49
CA VAL A 712 28.85 -33.98 -11.31
C VAL A 712 27.57 -33.13 -11.26
N GLY A 713 26.39 -33.75 -11.26
CA GLY A 713 25.10 -33.04 -11.17
C GLY A 713 24.84 -32.35 -9.82
N SER A 714 25.64 -32.65 -8.80
CA SER A 714 25.55 -32.09 -7.44
C SER A 714 26.77 -31.28 -7.02
N LEU A 715 27.68 -30.98 -7.97
CA LEU A 715 28.82 -30.10 -7.74
C LEU A 715 28.33 -28.72 -7.28
N ARG A 716 28.99 -28.19 -6.25
CA ARG A 716 28.81 -26.80 -5.85
C ARG A 716 29.57 -25.92 -6.83
N VAL A 717 28.84 -25.09 -7.57
CA VAL A 717 29.41 -24.26 -8.65
C VAL A 717 29.12 -22.79 -8.36
N ASN A 718 30.12 -21.93 -8.50
CA ASN A 718 29.96 -20.49 -8.46
C ASN A 718 30.14 -19.91 -9.86
N VAL A 719 29.13 -19.18 -10.33
CA VAL A 719 29.17 -18.43 -11.58
C VAL A 719 29.42 -16.97 -11.25
N ASP A 720 30.55 -16.43 -11.69
CA ASP A 720 30.81 -14.99 -11.70
C ASP A 720 30.27 -14.41 -13.01
N CYS A 721 29.12 -13.74 -12.92
CA CYS A 721 28.44 -13.18 -14.09
C CYS A 721 29.19 -11.99 -14.70
N GLN A 722 30.10 -11.35 -13.95
CA GLN A 722 30.87 -10.20 -14.43
C GLN A 722 32.13 -10.65 -15.16
N LYS A 723 32.87 -11.59 -14.58
CA LYS A 723 34.06 -12.19 -15.21
C LYS A 723 33.70 -13.26 -16.26
N GLN A 724 32.44 -13.65 -16.34
CA GLN A 724 31.93 -14.78 -17.13
C GLN A 724 32.68 -16.08 -16.84
N THR A 725 33.10 -16.27 -15.58
CA THR A 725 33.80 -17.48 -15.15
C THR A 725 32.87 -18.39 -14.37
N VAL A 726 33.06 -19.70 -14.53
CA VAL A 726 32.32 -20.73 -13.82
C VAL A 726 33.33 -21.64 -13.14
N GLU A 727 33.34 -21.64 -11.82
CA GLU A 727 34.35 -22.34 -11.03
C GLU A 727 33.68 -23.18 -9.92
N PRO A 728 34.26 -24.34 -9.57
CA PRO A 728 33.80 -25.10 -8.40
C PRO A 728 33.96 -24.24 -7.13
N VAL A 729 32.99 -24.29 -6.22
CA VAL A 729 32.98 -23.47 -5.00
C VAL A 729 34.20 -23.83 -4.15
N GLU A 730 35.11 -22.88 -3.95
CA GLU A 730 36.13 -23.01 -2.92
C GLU A 730 35.45 -23.09 -1.55
N ILE A 731 35.71 -24.15 -0.77
CA ILE A 731 35.54 -24.11 0.68
C ILE A 731 36.70 -23.27 1.23
N THR A 732 36.72 -21.99 0.89
CA THR A 732 37.48 -21.00 1.61
C THR A 732 36.50 -20.36 2.58
N PHE A 733 36.52 -20.84 3.83
CA PHE A 733 36.31 -19.90 4.93
C PHE A 733 37.24 -18.72 4.60
N GLY A 734 36.69 -17.53 4.38
CA GLY A 734 37.44 -16.35 3.91
C GLY A 734 38.70 -16.06 4.73
N THR A 735 38.83 -16.66 5.91
CA THR A 735 39.93 -16.64 6.86
C THR A 735 41.33 -16.89 6.29
N LEU A 736 41.52 -17.68 5.22
CA LEU A 736 42.89 -18.06 4.82
C LEU A 736 43.65 -16.99 4.01
N HIS A 737 42.96 -16.16 3.21
CA HIS A 737 43.59 -14.98 2.59
C HIS A 737 43.74 -13.81 3.59
N GLN A 738 42.94 -13.82 4.66
CA GLN A 738 42.80 -12.74 5.64
C GLN A 738 43.97 -12.59 6.61
N SER A 739 44.73 -13.66 6.90
CA SER A 739 45.88 -13.58 7.83
C SER A 739 47.10 -12.84 7.25
N LYS A 740 47.12 -12.56 5.93
CA LYS A 740 48.24 -11.88 5.25
C LYS A 740 48.10 -10.36 5.20
N MET A 741 46.88 -9.81 5.24
CA MET A 741 46.64 -8.36 5.07
C MET A 741 46.65 -7.56 6.38
N ILE A 742 46.28 -8.15 7.52
CA ILE A 742 46.21 -7.43 8.81
C ILE A 742 47.08 -8.15 9.84
N PRO A 743 48.36 -7.73 10.00
CA PRO A 743 49.28 -8.39 10.92
C PRO A 743 49.03 -8.05 12.40
N ASP A 744 48.42 -6.89 12.68
CA ASP A 744 48.27 -6.34 14.04
C ASP A 744 46.82 -5.94 14.35
N ARG A 745 46.39 -6.10 15.61
CA ARG A 745 45.06 -5.65 16.09
C ARG A 745 44.89 -4.13 16.12
N LEU A 746 45.99 -3.37 16.07
CA LEU A 746 46.03 -1.92 16.13
C LEU A 746 46.68 -1.37 14.86
N LEU A 747 45.96 -0.53 14.12
CA LEU A 747 46.37 0.03 12.85
C LEU A 747 46.29 1.56 12.88
N SER A 748 47.30 2.24 12.35
CA SER A 748 47.25 3.69 12.11
C SER A 748 46.63 3.95 10.74
N ILE A 749 45.50 4.65 10.69
CA ILE A 749 44.73 4.88 9.47
C ILE A 749 44.49 6.35 9.19
N LYS A 750 44.32 6.68 7.91
CA LYS A 750 43.79 7.96 7.45
C LYS A 750 42.43 7.72 6.80
N ILE A 751 41.41 8.42 7.29
CA ILE A 751 40.08 8.40 6.67
C ILE A 751 40.09 9.34 5.48
N THR A 752 39.61 8.85 4.35
CA THR A 752 39.58 9.59 3.07
C THR A 752 38.17 9.92 2.63
N GLU A 753 37.20 9.05 2.93
CA GLU A 753 35.79 9.23 2.58
C GLU A 753 34.93 8.76 3.75
N VAL A 754 33.98 9.60 4.16
CA VAL A 754 32.95 9.25 5.15
C VAL A 754 31.67 8.92 4.40
N VAL A 755 31.15 7.71 4.57
CA VAL A 755 29.90 7.27 3.93
C VAL A 755 28.70 7.69 4.79
N GLU A 756 28.73 7.32 6.07
CA GLU A 756 27.81 7.80 7.10
C GLU A 756 28.52 7.84 8.46
N VAL A 757 27.86 8.31 9.52
CA VAL A 757 28.48 8.35 10.85
C VAL A 757 28.88 6.94 11.28
N GLY A 758 30.17 6.76 11.54
CA GLY A 758 30.75 5.47 11.89
C GLY A 758 31.02 4.53 10.71
N HIS A 759 30.67 4.86 9.47
CA HIS A 759 31.03 4.09 8.27
C HIS A 759 31.90 4.93 7.33
N PHE A 760 33.10 4.45 7.06
CA PHE A 760 34.08 5.20 6.31
C PHE A 760 35.06 4.30 5.57
N TRP A 761 35.69 4.88 4.56
CA TRP A 761 36.83 4.31 3.86
C TRP A 761 38.11 5.01 4.29
N GLY A 762 39.17 4.21 4.42
CA GLY A 762 40.50 4.73 4.72
C GLY A 762 41.59 3.78 4.28
N TYR A 763 42.82 4.24 4.37
CA TYR A 763 44.00 3.44 4.07
C TYR A 763 45.00 3.50 5.24
N ARG A 764 45.86 2.49 5.34
CA ARG A 764 46.84 2.40 6.42
C ARG A 764 48.03 3.33 6.16
N ILE A 765 48.55 3.95 7.21
CA ILE A 765 49.70 4.88 7.14
C ILE A 765 51.01 4.21 7.62
N ASP A 766 50.98 2.94 8.02
CA ASP A 766 52.20 2.26 8.45
C ASP A 766 53.21 2.10 7.31
N GLU A 767 54.49 1.97 7.66
CA GLU A 767 55.59 1.93 6.69
C GLU A 767 55.42 0.83 5.65
N LYS A 768 54.88 -0.33 6.04
CA LYS A 768 54.62 -1.44 5.11
C LYS A 768 53.62 -1.02 4.03
N ASN A 769 52.46 -0.47 4.41
CA ASN A 769 51.48 -0.03 3.43
C ASN A 769 51.99 1.13 2.55
N ARG A 770 52.78 2.04 3.13
CA ARG A 770 53.41 3.14 2.38
C ARG A 770 54.34 2.61 1.28
N THR A 771 55.17 1.61 1.58
CA THR A 771 56.04 0.99 0.57
C THR A 771 55.26 0.29 -0.55
N VAL A 772 54.15 -0.38 -0.22
CA VAL A 772 53.26 -1.04 -1.21
C VAL A 772 52.62 0.00 -2.12
N LEU A 773 52.05 1.07 -1.56
CA LEU A 773 51.43 2.14 -2.34
C LEU A 773 52.45 2.87 -3.22
N GLN A 774 53.66 3.13 -2.72
CA GLN A 774 54.75 3.73 -3.52
C GLN A 774 55.14 2.83 -4.69
N ALA A 775 55.39 1.54 -4.45
CA ALA A 775 55.74 0.59 -5.51
C ALA A 775 54.64 0.47 -6.58
N LEU A 776 53.36 0.37 -6.17
CA LEU A 776 52.22 0.36 -7.09
C LEU A 776 52.16 1.64 -7.93
N THR A 777 52.40 2.79 -7.29
CA THR A 777 52.34 4.09 -7.94
C THR A 777 53.46 4.26 -8.95
N ASP A 778 54.68 3.90 -8.59
CA ASP A 778 55.84 3.99 -9.47
C ASP A 778 55.66 3.07 -10.69
N GLU A 779 55.18 1.84 -10.49
CA GLU A 779 54.90 0.89 -11.58
C GLU A 779 53.81 1.39 -12.54
N ILE A 780 52.69 1.90 -12.01
CA ILE A 780 51.58 2.43 -12.84
C ILE A 780 52.04 3.60 -13.70
N ASN A 781 52.84 4.52 -13.13
CA ASN A 781 53.21 5.76 -13.81
C ASN A 781 54.49 5.62 -14.67
N TYR A 782 55.22 4.51 -14.54
CA TYR A 782 56.35 4.16 -15.42
C TYR A 782 55.89 3.50 -16.73
N GLN A 783 54.71 2.88 -16.75
CA GLN A 783 54.16 2.20 -17.93
C GLN A 783 53.51 3.17 -18.94
N ASN A 784 53.54 2.79 -20.22
CA ASN A 784 52.89 3.57 -21.28
C ASN A 784 51.38 3.27 -21.33
N LEU A 785 50.56 4.15 -20.75
CA LEU A 785 49.14 3.91 -20.49
C LEU A 785 48.27 4.04 -21.75
N MET A 786 47.63 2.93 -22.14
CA MET A 786 46.69 2.85 -23.26
C MET A 786 45.29 3.36 -22.87
N ASP A 787 44.56 3.88 -23.86
CA ASP A 787 43.14 4.20 -23.70
C ASP A 787 42.32 2.93 -23.51
N LEU A 788 41.17 3.03 -22.83
CA LEU A 788 40.29 1.90 -22.59
C LEU A 788 39.86 1.20 -23.89
N ALA A 789 40.14 -0.10 -24.00
CA ALA A 789 39.71 -0.94 -25.13
C ALA A 789 38.18 -1.18 -25.16
N VAL A 790 37.53 -1.11 -23.99
CA VAL A 790 36.09 -1.36 -23.82
C VAL A 790 35.37 -0.07 -23.43
N SER A 791 34.12 0.07 -23.85
CA SER A 791 33.28 1.20 -23.44
C SER A 791 33.18 1.25 -21.90
N PRO A 792 33.41 2.42 -21.26
CA PRO A 792 33.33 2.56 -19.81
C PRO A 792 31.96 2.13 -19.29
N HIS A 793 31.94 1.21 -18.33
CA HIS A 793 30.72 0.76 -17.66
C HIS A 793 30.95 0.60 -16.15
N PRO A 794 29.90 0.62 -15.31
CA PRO A 794 30.02 0.37 -13.87
C PRO A 794 30.77 -0.93 -13.55
N GLU A 795 31.47 -0.96 -12.42
CA GLU A 795 32.34 -2.04 -11.92
C GLU A 795 33.64 -2.30 -12.70
N LEU A 796 33.84 -1.65 -13.86
CA LEU A 796 35.10 -1.77 -14.60
C LEU A 796 36.27 -1.21 -13.77
N ILE A 797 37.33 -1.99 -13.61
CA ILE A 797 38.59 -1.55 -13.00
C ILE A 797 39.43 -0.90 -14.09
N CYS A 798 39.86 0.33 -13.85
CA CYS A 798 40.65 1.14 -14.78
C CYS A 798 41.70 1.96 -14.03
N LEU A 799 42.57 2.64 -14.76
CA LEU A 799 43.47 3.64 -14.23
C LEU A 799 42.85 5.04 -14.42
N ALA A 800 42.82 5.84 -13.36
CA ALA A 800 42.22 7.17 -13.36
C ALA A 800 43.15 8.21 -12.70
N PRO A 801 43.11 9.48 -13.14
CA PRO A 801 43.92 10.55 -12.57
C PRO A 801 43.52 10.85 -11.12
N PHE A 802 44.51 10.84 -10.24
CA PHE A 802 44.38 11.09 -8.81
C PHE A 802 45.00 12.44 -8.44
N THR A 803 44.26 13.26 -7.68
CA THR A 803 44.68 14.64 -7.32
C THR A 803 44.59 14.93 -5.82
N HIS A 804 44.83 13.93 -4.98
CA HIS A 804 44.73 14.07 -3.51
C HIS A 804 46.13 14.05 -2.87
N LEU A 805 46.38 14.89 -1.85
CA LEU A 805 47.65 14.97 -1.08
C LEU A 805 48.89 15.38 -1.90
N GLU A 806 48.78 16.42 -2.74
CA GLU A 806 49.88 16.98 -3.56
C GLU A 806 50.42 16.06 -4.67
N TYR A 807 49.96 14.82 -4.74
CA TYR A 807 50.29 13.86 -5.79
C TYR A 807 49.47 14.09 -7.07
N ARG A 808 50.13 14.00 -8.23
CA ARG A 808 49.50 14.02 -9.57
C ARG A 808 49.99 12.82 -10.38
N GLY A 809 49.12 11.85 -10.59
CA GLY A 809 49.40 10.67 -11.42
C GLY A 809 48.19 9.77 -11.56
N TYR A 810 48.36 8.59 -12.16
CA TYR A 810 47.30 7.60 -12.32
C TYR A 810 47.30 6.61 -11.15
N CYS A 811 46.10 6.24 -10.69
CA CYS A 811 45.89 5.22 -9.67
C CYS A 811 44.81 4.23 -10.11
N ARG A 812 44.81 3.04 -9.52
CA ARG A 812 43.75 2.03 -9.74
C ARG A 812 42.42 2.57 -9.23
N ALA A 813 41.41 2.48 -10.06
CA ALA A 813 40.07 2.96 -9.76
C ALA A 813 39.01 2.02 -10.31
N ARG A 814 37.86 1.99 -9.67
CA ARG A 814 36.66 1.28 -10.12
C ARG A 814 35.61 2.29 -10.56
N ILE A 815 35.02 2.09 -11.74
CA ILE A 815 33.94 2.96 -12.22
C ILE A 815 32.66 2.66 -11.41
N LEU A 816 32.08 3.68 -10.77
CA LEU A 816 30.81 3.55 -10.05
C LEU A 816 29.61 3.82 -10.97
N TYR A 817 29.67 4.92 -11.73
CA TYR A 817 28.61 5.32 -12.66
C TYR A 817 29.18 6.14 -13.82
N VAL A 818 28.56 6.01 -14.99
CA VAL A 818 28.94 6.72 -16.22
C VAL A 818 27.82 7.67 -16.61
N CYS A 819 28.14 8.95 -16.76
CA CYS A 819 27.19 10.00 -17.10
C CYS A 819 27.69 10.81 -18.30
N ARG A 820 27.14 10.54 -19.50
CA ARG A 820 27.44 11.21 -20.77
C ARG A 820 28.94 11.36 -21.06
N ASP A 821 29.61 12.34 -20.48
CA ASP A 821 30.99 12.74 -20.73
C ASP A 821 31.97 12.47 -19.56
N PHE A 822 31.48 12.06 -18.39
CA PHE A 822 32.32 11.74 -17.23
C PHE A 822 31.93 10.41 -16.57
N ALA A 823 32.89 9.79 -15.89
CA ALA A 823 32.68 8.68 -14.97
C ALA A 823 32.96 9.14 -13.54
N GLU A 824 32.13 8.72 -12.59
CA GLU A 824 32.49 8.76 -11.17
C GLU A 824 33.26 7.50 -10.84
N VAL A 825 34.48 7.65 -10.31
CA VAL A 825 35.39 6.55 -10.01
C VAL A 825 35.70 6.49 -8.52
N PHE A 826 35.90 5.29 -8.01
CA PHE A 826 36.32 4.97 -6.64
C PHE A 826 37.76 4.45 -6.66
N PHE A 827 38.69 5.13 -5.98
CA PHE A 827 40.08 4.71 -5.95
C PHE A 827 40.26 3.54 -4.98
N VAL A 828 40.48 2.34 -5.52
CA VAL A 828 40.48 1.09 -4.74
C VAL A 828 41.63 0.99 -3.73
N ASP A 829 42.65 1.84 -3.86
CA ASP A 829 43.81 1.87 -2.97
C ASP A 829 43.73 2.94 -1.88
N TYR A 830 42.96 4.00 -2.12
CA TYR A 830 42.87 5.15 -1.22
C TYR A 830 41.50 5.31 -0.59
N GLY A 831 40.43 4.82 -1.22
CA GLY A 831 39.06 4.82 -0.67
C GLY A 831 38.24 6.09 -0.95
N ASN A 832 38.77 7.07 -1.67
CA ASN A 832 38.04 8.28 -2.06
C ASN A 832 37.47 8.22 -3.48
N ARG A 833 36.60 9.18 -3.81
CA ARG A 833 35.96 9.30 -5.13
C ARG A 833 36.45 10.52 -5.90
N SER A 834 36.29 10.47 -7.22
CA SER A 834 36.48 11.63 -8.09
C SER A 834 35.62 11.52 -9.35
N LYS A 835 35.25 12.67 -9.92
CA LYS A 835 34.62 12.75 -11.25
C LYS A 835 35.70 12.94 -12.29
N VAL A 836 35.80 11.97 -13.20
CA VAL A 836 36.87 11.89 -14.19
C VAL A 836 36.27 11.91 -15.60
N PRO A 837 36.72 12.79 -16.50
CA PRO A 837 36.32 12.75 -17.91
C PRO A 837 36.68 11.40 -18.55
N LEU A 838 35.78 10.83 -19.36
CA LEU A 838 35.96 9.47 -19.92
C LEU A 838 37.27 9.32 -20.72
N LYS A 839 37.70 10.39 -21.40
CA LYS A 839 38.96 10.45 -22.17
C LYS A 839 40.23 10.33 -21.33
N LYS A 840 40.12 10.47 -20.00
CA LYS A 840 41.23 10.36 -19.06
C LYS A 840 41.27 9.01 -18.35
N LEU A 841 40.38 8.07 -18.69
CA LEU A 841 40.42 6.72 -18.16
C LEU A 841 41.36 5.87 -19.02
N LYS A 842 42.20 5.07 -18.36
CA LYS A 842 43.23 4.24 -19.00
C LYS A 842 43.03 2.76 -18.65
N GLU A 843 43.49 1.87 -19.52
CA GLU A 843 43.43 0.43 -19.30
C GLU A 843 44.39 -0.02 -18.19
N ILE A 844 43.99 -0.99 -17.37
CA ILE A 844 44.83 -1.55 -16.31
C ILE A 844 45.49 -2.86 -16.79
N PRO A 845 46.82 -3.03 -16.66
CA PRO A 845 47.49 -4.31 -16.93
C PRO A 845 47.00 -5.43 -16.00
N SER A 846 46.88 -6.65 -16.53
CA SER A 846 46.38 -7.82 -15.79
C SER A 846 47.18 -8.12 -14.51
N CYS A 847 48.51 -7.97 -14.56
CA CYS A 847 49.39 -8.15 -13.40
C CYS A 847 49.10 -7.18 -12.24
N LEU A 848 48.62 -5.96 -12.53
CA LEU A 848 48.26 -4.96 -11.52
C LEU A 848 46.81 -5.10 -11.06
N GLN A 849 45.95 -5.71 -11.87
CA GLN A 849 44.56 -5.99 -11.53
C GLN A 849 44.43 -7.12 -10.50
N GLU A 850 45.35 -8.10 -10.51
CA GLU A 850 45.37 -9.23 -9.57
C GLU A 850 45.89 -8.87 -8.17
N LEU A 851 46.55 -7.72 -8.01
CA LEU A 851 47.09 -7.28 -6.70
C LEU A 851 45.97 -6.82 -5.76
N PRO A 852 46.06 -7.12 -4.44
CA PRO A 852 45.02 -6.76 -3.48
C PRO A 852 44.82 -5.24 -3.40
N PHE A 853 43.57 -4.82 -3.16
CA PHE A 853 43.22 -3.42 -2.95
C PHE A 853 43.63 -2.96 -1.55
N GLN A 854 44.14 -1.74 -1.44
CA GLN A 854 44.69 -1.23 -0.18
C GLN A 854 43.68 -0.42 0.66
N ALA A 855 42.57 0.05 0.06
CA ALA A 855 41.54 0.74 0.80
C ALA A 855 40.76 -0.24 1.69
N LEU A 856 40.51 0.18 2.92
CA LEU A 856 39.79 -0.56 3.93
C LEU A 856 38.42 0.08 4.14
N GLU A 857 37.37 -0.73 4.04
CA GLU A 857 36.03 -0.36 4.46
C GLU A 857 35.88 -0.66 5.95
N CYS A 858 35.50 0.36 6.73
CA CYS A 858 35.44 0.27 8.18
C CYS A 858 34.08 0.73 8.71
N LYS A 859 33.58 0.03 9.73
CA LYS A 859 32.39 0.38 10.51
C LYS A 859 32.74 0.42 12.00
N ILE A 860 32.34 1.47 12.69
CA ILE A 860 32.49 1.56 14.16
C ILE A 860 31.56 0.53 14.81
N CYS A 861 32.12 -0.33 15.67
CA CYS A 861 31.35 -1.38 16.33
C CYS A 861 30.54 -0.86 17.54
N LYS A 862 29.48 -1.58 17.91
CA LYS A 862 28.61 -1.37 19.09
C LYS A 862 27.97 0.01 19.15
N MET A 863 27.63 0.57 17.99
CA MET A 863 27.10 1.92 17.87
C MET A 863 25.88 1.93 16.94
N ARG A 864 24.80 2.57 17.37
CA ARG A 864 23.61 2.85 16.57
C ARG A 864 23.22 4.32 16.66
N PRO A 865 22.39 4.85 15.75
CA PRO A 865 21.90 6.22 15.87
C PRO A 865 21.00 6.41 17.09
N SER A 866 21.10 7.57 17.74
CA SER A 866 20.18 7.93 18.82
C SER A 866 18.76 8.22 18.29
N ALA A 867 17.77 8.20 19.19
CA ALA A 867 16.40 8.62 18.84
C ALA A 867 16.37 10.01 18.16
N GLY A 868 17.19 10.96 18.62
CA GLY A 868 17.34 12.29 17.99
C GLY A 868 17.86 12.21 16.56
N SER A 869 18.87 11.38 16.31
CA SER A 869 19.41 11.12 14.97
C SER A 869 18.38 10.50 14.03
N LEU A 870 17.57 9.54 14.51
CA LEU A 870 16.53 8.88 13.73
C LEU A 870 15.37 9.84 13.37
N VAL A 871 15.03 10.77 14.25
CA VAL A 871 13.99 11.78 14.02
C VAL A 871 14.47 12.88 13.06
N CYS A 872 15.73 13.29 13.17
CA CYS A 872 16.30 14.41 12.42
C CYS A 872 17.00 14.01 11.11
N GLY A 873 17.00 12.74 10.72
CA GLY A 873 17.70 12.27 9.53
C GLY A 873 17.11 10.99 8.95
N GLU A 874 17.79 10.41 7.95
CA GLU A 874 17.42 9.09 7.42
C GLU A 874 17.84 7.96 8.34
N ARG A 875 19.07 8.06 8.85
CA ARG A 875 19.69 7.18 9.86
C ARG A 875 20.40 8.04 10.89
N TRP A 876 21.21 8.97 10.41
CA TRP A 876 21.97 9.93 11.22
C TRP A 876 21.48 11.35 10.95
N SER A 877 21.47 12.19 11.98
CA SER A 877 21.18 13.61 11.80
C SER A 877 22.33 14.30 11.04
N TYR A 878 22.00 15.46 10.46
CA TYR A 878 23.01 16.31 9.84
C TYR A 878 24.06 16.76 10.86
N SER A 879 23.60 17.13 12.05
CA SER A 879 24.45 17.48 13.20
C SER A 879 25.42 16.36 13.61
N ALA A 880 24.96 15.10 13.68
CA ALA A 880 25.81 13.94 13.96
C ALA A 880 26.88 13.74 12.87
N SER A 881 26.49 13.90 11.60
CA SER A 881 27.38 13.77 10.44
C SER A 881 28.48 14.83 10.45
N GLN A 882 28.13 16.09 10.73
CA GLN A 882 29.12 17.17 10.88
C GLN A 882 30.06 16.94 12.05
N ARG A 883 29.52 16.48 13.19
CA ARG A 883 30.34 16.20 14.37
C ARG A 883 31.32 15.07 14.10
N PHE A 884 30.87 13.97 13.53
CA PHE A 884 31.74 12.86 13.14
C PHE A 884 32.83 13.31 12.17
N ALA A 885 32.47 14.05 11.13
CA ALA A 885 33.44 14.63 10.18
C ALA A 885 34.50 15.50 10.88
N SER A 886 34.12 16.30 11.89
CA SER A 886 35.06 17.11 12.68
C SER A 886 36.01 16.28 13.55
N LEU A 887 35.61 15.05 13.91
CA LEU A 887 36.40 14.13 14.70
C LEU A 887 37.43 13.37 13.85
N VAL A 888 37.08 13.08 12.58
CA VAL A 888 37.88 12.22 11.71
C VAL A 888 38.69 12.94 10.62
N ASN A 889 38.15 13.99 10.02
CA ASN A 889 38.75 14.60 8.82
C ASN A 889 40.08 15.28 9.15
N GLY A 890 41.13 14.93 8.39
CA GLY A 890 42.46 15.53 8.53
C GLY A 890 43.29 15.01 9.69
N TYR A 891 42.78 14.06 10.49
CA TYR A 891 43.50 13.48 11.62
C TYR A 891 44.08 12.10 11.27
N THR A 892 45.20 11.75 11.92
CA THR A 892 45.70 10.38 11.96
C THR A 892 45.03 9.67 13.12
N LEU A 893 44.36 8.56 12.85
CA LEU A 893 43.55 7.84 13.82
C LEU A 893 44.15 6.46 14.11
N LEU A 894 43.97 6.02 15.35
CA LEU A 894 44.35 4.67 15.77
C LEU A 894 43.09 3.80 15.74
N MET A 895 43.16 2.68 15.03
CA MET A 895 42.03 1.79 14.81
C MET A 895 42.32 0.43 15.42
N LYS A 896 41.40 -0.08 16.24
CA LYS A 896 41.46 -1.42 16.80
C LYS A 896 40.42 -2.31 16.15
N VAL A 897 40.84 -3.43 15.55
CA VAL A 897 39.94 -4.36 14.86
C VAL A 897 39.18 -5.22 15.87
N TYR A 898 37.85 -5.17 15.79
CA TYR A 898 36.92 -6.02 16.54
C TYR A 898 36.62 -7.32 15.78
N SER A 899 36.11 -7.21 14.55
CA SER A 899 35.78 -8.35 13.68
C SER A 899 35.87 -7.96 12.20
N PHE A 900 35.78 -8.94 11.31
CA PHE A 900 35.77 -8.77 9.85
C PHE A 900 34.65 -9.61 9.23
N VAL A 901 33.63 -8.94 8.67
CA VAL A 901 32.42 -9.59 8.13
C VAL A 901 32.11 -9.03 6.76
N ASP A 902 31.86 -9.91 5.78
CA ASP A 902 31.42 -9.53 4.43
C ASP A 902 32.29 -8.41 3.77
N ASN A 903 33.61 -8.48 3.98
CA ASN A 903 34.64 -7.51 3.56
C ASN A 903 34.68 -6.15 4.28
N VAL A 904 33.96 -5.99 5.37
CA VAL A 904 33.94 -4.80 6.22
C VAL A 904 34.67 -5.06 7.54
N LEU A 905 35.56 -4.16 7.94
CA LEU A 905 36.20 -4.17 9.26
C LEU A 905 35.32 -3.48 10.30
N HIS A 906 34.90 -4.22 11.32
CA HIS A 906 34.25 -3.65 12.50
C HIS A 906 35.32 -3.23 13.51
N VAL A 907 35.33 -1.97 13.91
CA VAL A 907 36.49 -1.34 14.57
C VAL A 907 36.11 -0.41 15.71
N ASP A 908 37.01 -0.26 16.68
CA ASP A 908 37.05 0.90 17.58
C ASP A 908 38.04 1.93 17.02
N VAL A 909 37.66 3.21 16.99
CA VAL A 909 38.50 4.28 16.42
C VAL A 909 38.82 5.30 17.49
N PHE A 910 40.11 5.61 17.61
CA PHE A 910 40.65 6.47 18.65
C PHE A 910 41.40 7.67 18.07
N ARG A 911 41.31 8.79 18.79
CA ARG A 911 41.97 10.06 18.46
C ARG A 911 42.74 10.58 19.67
N TYR A 912 43.93 11.13 19.43
CA TYR A 912 44.66 11.88 20.46
C TYR A 912 43.98 13.21 20.75
N SER A 913 43.63 13.44 22.02
CA SER A 913 43.13 14.71 22.51
C SER A 913 44.24 15.76 22.60
N ARG A 914 43.87 17.03 22.81
CA ARG A 914 44.85 18.12 23.04
C ARG A 914 45.76 17.86 24.26
N CYS A 915 45.31 17.02 25.20
CA CYS A 915 46.05 16.62 26.40
C CYS A 915 46.85 15.32 26.22
N LYS A 916 47.00 14.81 24.98
CA LYS A 916 47.66 13.52 24.65
C LYS A 916 46.96 12.26 25.19
N GLU A 917 45.71 12.37 25.64
CA GLU A 917 44.90 11.20 26.01
C GLU A 917 44.21 10.59 24.79
N LEU A 918 44.06 9.27 24.78
CA LEU A 918 43.45 8.53 23.69
C LEU A 918 41.93 8.47 23.91
N VAL A 919 41.16 9.16 23.08
CA VAL A 919 39.69 9.24 23.20
C VAL A 919 39.04 8.40 22.11
N ASN A 920 38.09 7.54 22.50
CA ASN A 920 37.29 6.77 21.53
C ASN A 920 36.22 7.66 20.90
N ILE A 921 36.18 7.71 19.58
CA ILE A 921 35.21 8.52 18.82
C ILE A 921 33.77 8.07 19.09
N ARG A 922 33.53 6.77 19.29
CA ARG A 922 32.21 6.25 19.64
C ARG A 922 31.70 6.87 20.94
N ASP A 923 32.54 6.85 21.97
CA ASP A 923 32.15 7.26 23.32
C ASP A 923 31.83 8.77 23.34
N VAL A 924 32.57 9.59 22.57
CA VAL A 924 32.24 11.02 22.36
C VAL A 924 30.87 11.21 21.73
N LEU A 925 30.55 10.46 20.67
CA LEU A 925 29.25 10.56 20.00
C LEU A 925 28.09 10.11 20.90
N ILE A 926 28.32 9.15 21.78
CA ILE A 926 27.32 8.68 22.75
C ILE A 926 27.12 9.71 23.87
N GLU A 927 28.20 10.24 24.44
CA GLU A 927 28.13 11.28 25.49
C GLU A 927 27.45 12.55 25.00
N GLU A 928 27.65 12.92 23.73
CA GLU A 928 27.00 14.07 23.09
C GLU A 928 25.57 13.78 22.60
N GLY A 929 25.07 12.54 22.74
CA GLY A 929 23.70 12.15 22.41
C GLY A 929 23.41 11.94 20.92
N TYR A 930 24.44 11.85 20.08
CA TYR A 930 24.28 11.54 18.65
C TYR A 930 24.09 10.05 18.36
N ALA A 931 24.65 9.20 19.22
CA ALA A 931 24.64 7.74 19.10
C ALA A 931 24.24 7.04 20.41
N GLU A 932 23.88 5.76 20.31
CA GLU A 932 23.57 4.86 21.42
C GLU A 932 24.42 3.58 21.31
N LEU A 933 24.63 2.90 22.45
CA LEU A 933 25.26 1.57 22.45
C LEU A 933 24.34 0.54 21.77
N ALA A 934 24.94 -0.37 21.01
CA ALA A 934 24.23 -1.43 20.31
C ALA A 934 24.95 -2.78 20.43
N GLU A 935 24.21 -3.86 20.21
CA GLU A 935 24.78 -5.19 20.03
C GLU A 935 25.35 -5.36 18.61
N GLU A 936 26.36 -6.21 18.48
CA GLU A 936 26.94 -6.57 17.18
C GLU A 936 26.16 -7.74 16.56
N SER A 937 26.15 -7.83 15.22
CA SER A 937 25.49 -8.94 14.53
C SER A 937 26.10 -10.30 14.90
N TYR A 938 25.31 -11.36 14.75
CA TYR A 938 25.74 -12.73 15.04
C TYR A 938 27.01 -13.11 14.29
N LYS A 939 27.11 -12.78 12.99
CA LYS A 939 28.33 -13.01 12.18
C LYS A 939 29.54 -12.26 12.76
N SER A 940 29.34 -11.02 13.23
CA SER A 940 30.40 -10.19 13.82
C SER A 940 30.88 -10.76 15.15
N GLN A 941 29.96 -11.20 16.00
CA GLN A 941 30.28 -11.86 17.28
C GLN A 941 31.04 -13.17 17.08
N GLN A 942 30.55 -14.05 16.19
CA GLN A 942 31.25 -15.30 15.87
C GLN A 942 32.64 -15.06 15.29
N ASN A 943 32.77 -14.11 14.35
CA ASN A 943 34.07 -13.78 13.78
C ASN A 943 35.00 -13.19 14.85
N HIS A 944 34.51 -12.33 15.74
CA HIS A 944 35.28 -11.79 16.85
C HIS A 944 35.84 -12.89 17.76
N ASP A 945 35.04 -13.91 18.07
CA ASP A 945 35.46 -15.04 18.89
C ASP A 945 36.46 -15.95 18.16
N LEU A 946 36.28 -16.18 16.86
CA LEU A 946 37.26 -16.86 16.00
C LEU A 946 38.59 -16.09 15.94
N VAL A 947 38.53 -14.78 15.72
CA VAL A 947 39.69 -13.89 15.68
C VAL A 947 40.39 -13.86 17.04
N LYS A 948 39.66 -13.87 18.16
CA LYS A 948 40.24 -14.05 19.50
C LYS A 948 41.00 -15.38 19.60
N GLY A 949 40.43 -16.49 19.13
CA GLY A 949 41.08 -17.80 19.14
C GLY A 949 42.35 -17.86 18.27
N LEU A 950 42.30 -17.34 17.05
CA LEU A 950 43.42 -17.37 16.10
C LEU A 950 44.64 -16.53 16.52
N PHE A 951 44.42 -15.44 17.29
CA PHE A 951 45.52 -14.64 17.85
C PHE A 951 46.07 -15.21 19.18
N LEU A 952 45.37 -16.17 19.81
CA LEU A 952 45.86 -16.94 20.94
C LEU A 952 46.69 -18.15 20.48
N ASP A 953 46.32 -18.78 19.36
CA ASP A 953 47.06 -19.89 18.74
C ASP A 953 47.89 -19.44 17.53
N GLN A 954 48.92 -18.60 17.78
CA GLN A 954 50.08 -18.62 16.88
C GLN A 954 50.96 -19.81 17.24
N VAL A 955 50.56 -21.02 16.82
CA VAL A 955 51.42 -22.18 16.51
C VAL A 955 50.51 -23.35 16.12
N LYS A 956 50.76 -23.90 14.93
CA LYS A 956 50.22 -25.14 14.33
C LYS A 956 48.76 -25.10 13.82
N GLN A 957 48.64 -24.89 12.51
CA GLN A 957 47.99 -25.85 11.60
C GLN A 957 48.27 -25.45 10.14
N LYS A 958 49.16 -26.20 9.49
CA LYS A 958 49.15 -26.39 8.03
C LYS A 958 48.63 -27.80 7.83
N GLU A 959 47.41 -27.95 7.37
CA GLU A 959 46.93 -29.23 6.85
C GLU A 959 46.63 -29.12 5.36
N ASN A 960 47.20 -30.08 4.65
CA ASN A 960 47.11 -30.30 3.22
C ASN A 960 45.71 -30.79 2.85
N MET A 961 45.12 -30.19 1.81
CA MET A 961 44.11 -30.84 0.98
C MET A 961 44.71 -31.14 -0.40
N PRO A 962 44.32 -32.23 -1.09
CA PRO A 962 44.87 -32.55 -2.41
C PRO A 962 44.36 -31.52 -3.44
N LEU A 963 45.28 -30.84 -4.13
CA LEU A 963 44.96 -29.92 -5.23
C LEU A 963 44.44 -30.65 -6.50
N SER A 964 44.70 -31.94 -6.66
CA SER A 964 44.50 -32.65 -7.93
C SER A 964 43.04 -32.91 -8.32
N SER A 965 42.11 -33.03 -7.37
CA SER A 965 40.69 -33.33 -7.70
C SER A 965 39.91 -32.12 -8.25
N ARG A 966 40.42 -30.89 -8.05
CA ARG A 966 39.68 -29.64 -8.32
C ARG A 966 39.92 -29.11 -9.73
N GLU A 967 41.12 -29.33 -10.26
CA GLU A 967 41.44 -29.01 -11.66
C GLU A 967 40.64 -29.90 -12.63
N GLU A 968 40.44 -31.17 -12.25
CA GLU A 968 39.59 -32.11 -12.98
C GLU A 968 38.12 -31.65 -13.02
N GLU A 969 37.57 -31.22 -11.88
CA GLU A 969 36.21 -30.66 -11.79
C GLU A 969 36.05 -29.38 -12.65
N LYS A 970 37.05 -28.48 -12.60
CA LYS A 970 37.05 -27.24 -13.39
C LYS A 970 37.09 -27.53 -14.90
N HIS A 971 37.90 -28.49 -15.33
CA HIS A 971 37.99 -28.92 -16.73
C HIS A 971 36.68 -29.55 -17.23
N LEU A 972 36.03 -30.36 -16.38
CA LEU A 972 34.72 -30.97 -16.69
C LEU A 972 33.61 -29.93 -16.85
N ILE A 973 33.56 -28.93 -15.97
CA ILE A 973 32.61 -27.81 -16.04
C ILE A 973 32.81 -27.03 -17.34
N GLY A 974 34.06 -26.69 -17.68
CA GLY A 974 34.39 -25.97 -18.92
C GLY A 974 33.92 -26.71 -20.19
N ARG A 975 34.23 -28.01 -20.29
CA ARG A 975 33.82 -28.86 -21.43
C ARG A 975 32.29 -28.90 -21.60
N LEU A 976 31.54 -28.94 -20.52
CA LEU A 976 30.08 -28.91 -20.57
C LEU A 976 29.53 -27.55 -21.01
N LEU A 977 30.13 -26.44 -20.59
CA LEU A 977 29.69 -25.10 -21.00
C LEU A 977 29.89 -24.90 -22.52
N ASP A 978 31.03 -25.34 -23.06
CA ASP A 978 31.33 -25.22 -24.50
C ASP A 978 30.40 -26.09 -25.36
N LEU A 979 30.09 -27.31 -24.93
CA LEU A 979 29.20 -28.23 -25.65
C LEU A 979 27.77 -27.69 -25.81
N PHE A 980 27.29 -26.98 -24.78
CA PHE A 980 25.92 -26.46 -24.71
C PHE A 980 25.82 -24.96 -25.06
N SER A 981 26.93 -24.27 -25.36
CA SER A 981 26.92 -22.88 -25.87
C SER A 981 26.81 -22.78 -27.39
N ASP A 982 27.37 -23.74 -28.14
CA ASP A 982 27.60 -23.63 -29.60
C ASP A 982 26.62 -24.42 -30.49
N ASN A 983 25.86 -25.38 -29.95
CA ASN A 983 25.05 -26.30 -30.77
C ASN A 983 23.61 -25.80 -31.05
N GLN A 984 23.32 -25.47 -32.31
CA GLN A 984 21.96 -25.21 -32.84
C GLN A 984 21.08 -26.49 -32.96
N SER A 985 21.61 -27.68 -32.66
CA SER A 985 20.99 -28.98 -32.99
C SER A 985 20.05 -29.57 -31.92
N HIS A 986 20.08 -29.06 -30.68
CA HIS A 986 19.20 -29.55 -29.61
C HIS A 986 18.66 -28.37 -28.80
N VAL A 987 17.44 -27.91 -29.12
CA VAL A 987 16.77 -26.86 -28.34
C VAL A 987 16.22 -27.48 -27.05
N PRO A 988 16.38 -26.86 -25.87
CA PRO A 988 15.80 -27.36 -24.64
C PRO A 988 14.26 -27.47 -24.76
N THR A 989 13.73 -28.70 -24.63
CA THR A 989 12.31 -29.01 -24.85
C THR A 989 11.48 -29.07 -23.57
N HIS A 990 12.12 -29.12 -22.40
CA HIS A 990 11.44 -29.28 -21.12
C HIS A 990 11.48 -27.99 -20.29
N LYS A 991 10.35 -27.65 -19.67
CA LYS A 991 10.22 -26.47 -18.80
C LYS A 991 10.20 -26.89 -17.34
N VAL A 992 11.06 -26.28 -16.53
CA VAL A 992 11.09 -26.46 -15.08
C VAL A 992 10.69 -25.15 -14.40
N THR A 993 9.72 -25.23 -13.49
CA THR A 993 9.29 -24.10 -12.65
C THR A 993 10.13 -24.04 -11.38
N LEU A 994 10.76 -22.89 -11.14
CA LEU A 994 11.54 -22.63 -9.94
C LEU A 994 10.63 -22.10 -8.82
N PHE A 995 11.05 -22.31 -7.56
CA PHE A 995 10.38 -21.73 -6.40
C PHE A 995 11.22 -20.62 -5.77
N GLY A 996 10.56 -19.52 -5.43
CA GLY A 996 11.20 -18.32 -4.87
C GLY A 996 10.98 -17.11 -5.79
N PRO A 997 11.79 -16.05 -5.65
CA PRO A 997 12.96 -15.88 -4.77
C PRO A 997 12.57 -15.69 -3.30
N PHE A 998 13.39 -16.20 -2.37
CA PHE A 998 13.19 -16.12 -0.92
C PHE A 998 14.31 -15.32 -0.25
N SER A 999 13.97 -14.60 0.83
CA SER A 999 14.95 -14.00 1.76
C SER A 999 14.63 -14.47 3.19
N PRO A 1000 15.63 -14.90 3.98
CA PRO A 1000 15.40 -15.31 5.36
C PRO A 1000 15.03 -14.14 6.29
N TYR A 1001 15.31 -12.90 5.88
CA TYR A 1001 14.96 -11.69 6.62
C TYR A 1001 13.53 -11.20 6.32
N GLU A 1002 12.74 -11.95 5.54
CA GLU A 1002 11.32 -11.67 5.31
C GLU A 1002 10.54 -11.86 6.61
N LEU A 1003 9.93 -10.77 7.10
CA LEU A 1003 9.23 -10.78 8.38
C LEU A 1003 7.75 -11.13 8.23
N LYS A 1004 7.25 -11.94 9.17
CA LYS A 1004 5.80 -12.12 9.36
C LYS A 1004 5.28 -11.03 10.28
N CYS A 1005 4.11 -10.51 9.92
CA CYS A 1005 3.41 -9.46 10.63
C CYS A 1005 2.34 -10.08 11.54
N TYR A 1006 2.14 -9.51 12.74
CA TYR A 1006 1.21 -10.00 13.75
C TYR A 1006 0.34 -8.85 14.27
N GLY A 1007 -0.94 -9.14 14.51
CA GLY A 1007 -1.89 -8.20 15.09
C GLY A 1007 -1.69 -8.00 16.59
N MET A 1008 -1.95 -6.79 17.06
CA MET A 1008 -1.74 -6.41 18.46
C MET A 1008 -3.02 -6.35 19.30
N THR A 1009 -4.17 -6.13 18.66
CA THR A 1009 -5.47 -6.12 19.34
C THR A 1009 -5.86 -7.54 19.73
N ARG A 1010 -6.63 -7.69 20.82
CA ARG A 1010 -7.09 -8.99 21.32
C ARG A 1010 -7.71 -9.87 20.24
N VAL A 1011 -8.53 -9.29 19.36
CA VAL A 1011 -9.19 -10.03 18.28
C VAL A 1011 -8.25 -10.42 17.13
N SER A 1012 -7.23 -9.61 16.86
CA SER A 1012 -6.31 -9.86 15.74
C SER A 1012 -5.25 -10.91 16.05
N GLN A 1013 -4.97 -11.19 17.33
CA GLN A 1013 -4.00 -12.22 17.74
C GLN A 1013 -4.33 -13.63 17.22
N PHE A 1014 -5.61 -13.93 17.03
CA PHE A 1014 -6.08 -15.24 16.55
C PHE A 1014 -6.25 -15.30 15.03
N ARG A 1015 -5.97 -14.20 14.32
CA ARG A 1015 -6.15 -14.08 12.87
C ARG A 1015 -4.80 -13.98 12.18
N ASN A 1016 -4.69 -14.53 10.97
CA ASN A 1016 -3.50 -14.34 10.15
C ASN A 1016 -3.46 -12.90 9.63
N THR A 1017 -2.27 -12.30 9.53
CA THR A 1017 -2.11 -10.94 8.98
C THR A 1017 -1.43 -10.99 7.63
N LEU A 1018 -2.00 -10.32 6.63
CA LEU A 1018 -1.44 -10.20 5.28
C LEU A 1018 -1.39 -8.74 4.86
N ILE A 1019 -0.23 -8.27 4.42
CA ILE A 1019 -0.11 -6.91 3.87
C ILE A 1019 -0.56 -6.95 2.40
N GLN A 1020 -1.41 -6.01 2.02
CA GLN A 1020 -1.91 -5.88 0.66
C GLN A 1020 -0.76 -5.76 -0.35
N LYS A 1021 -0.86 -6.47 -1.48
CA LYS A 1021 0.22 -6.55 -2.49
C LYS A 1021 0.57 -5.19 -3.10
N GLU A 1022 -0.31 -4.21 -3.08
CA GLU A 1022 -0.03 -2.88 -3.63
C GLU A 1022 0.74 -1.98 -2.65
N SER A 1023 0.88 -2.37 -1.37
CA SER A 1023 1.62 -1.63 -0.36
C SER A 1023 3.13 -1.74 -0.55
N VAL A 1024 3.87 -0.65 -0.30
CA VAL A 1024 5.35 -0.64 -0.29
C VAL A 1024 5.96 -1.51 0.81
N ASN A 1025 5.20 -1.85 1.85
CA ASN A 1025 5.64 -2.77 2.91
C ASN A 1025 5.05 -4.17 2.73
N SER A 1026 4.52 -4.50 1.56
CA SER A 1026 4.07 -5.87 1.24
C SER A 1026 5.21 -6.89 1.28
N VAL A 1027 6.45 -6.42 1.18
CA VAL A 1027 7.67 -7.15 1.49
C VAL A 1027 8.43 -6.31 2.50
N VAL A 1028 8.57 -6.79 3.74
CA VAL A 1028 9.40 -6.16 4.77
C VAL A 1028 10.59 -7.04 5.02
N VAL A 1029 11.78 -6.50 4.79
CA VAL A 1029 13.05 -7.18 5.06
C VAL A 1029 13.79 -6.36 6.13
N HIS A 1030 14.19 -7.02 7.21
CA HIS A 1030 14.78 -6.35 8.37
C HIS A 1030 16.20 -5.81 8.05
N ASP A 1031 16.41 -4.49 8.08
CA ASP A 1031 17.71 -3.89 7.73
C ASP A 1031 18.81 -4.10 8.79
N ALA A 1032 18.40 -4.23 10.07
CA ALA A 1032 19.28 -4.41 11.23
C ALA A 1032 18.69 -5.42 12.25
N PRO A 1033 18.63 -6.73 11.93
CA PRO A 1033 18.06 -7.76 12.82
C PRO A 1033 18.74 -7.80 14.21
N GLU A 1034 19.94 -7.24 14.33
CA GLU A 1034 20.68 -7.09 15.58
C GLU A 1034 20.02 -6.12 16.59
N ASP A 1035 19.05 -5.30 16.15
CA ASP A 1035 18.37 -4.34 17.01
C ASP A 1035 17.35 -5.03 17.93
N PRO A 1036 17.48 -4.96 19.26
CA PRO A 1036 16.62 -5.71 20.17
C PRO A 1036 15.18 -5.15 20.27
N PHE A 1037 14.98 -3.91 19.81
CA PHE A 1037 13.74 -3.14 19.98
C PHE A 1037 12.68 -3.48 18.93
N GLN A 1038 11.41 -3.42 19.36
CA GLN A 1038 10.31 -3.83 18.50
C GLN A 1038 9.92 -2.72 17.52
N GLN A 1039 10.12 -2.97 16.22
CA GLN A 1039 9.54 -2.14 15.16
C GLN A 1039 8.07 -2.50 14.92
N PHE A 1040 7.26 -1.53 14.53
CA PHE A 1040 5.85 -1.73 14.25
C PHE A 1040 5.39 -1.02 12.97
N LEU A 1041 4.27 -1.49 12.44
CA LEU A 1041 3.61 -1.04 11.24
C LEU A 1041 2.24 -0.48 11.60
N VAL A 1042 1.86 0.62 10.95
CA VAL A 1042 0.51 1.19 11.06
C VAL A 1042 -0.22 0.97 9.73
N ALA A 1043 -1.45 0.45 9.78
CA ALA A 1043 -2.30 0.30 8.60
C ALA A 1043 -3.38 1.40 8.57
N ALA A 1044 -3.53 2.08 7.44
CA ALA A 1044 -4.54 3.13 7.30
C ALA A 1044 -5.97 2.57 7.15
N ALA A 1045 -6.09 1.35 6.62
CA ALA A 1045 -7.34 0.62 6.53
C ALA A 1045 -7.13 -0.88 6.76
N LEU A 1046 -8.17 -1.53 7.27
CA LEU A 1046 -8.21 -2.97 7.51
C LEU A 1046 -9.38 -3.58 6.76
N SER A 1047 -9.11 -4.68 6.08
CA SER A 1047 -10.14 -5.55 5.50
C SER A 1047 -9.94 -6.99 5.95
N THR A 1048 -10.93 -7.84 5.75
CA THR A 1048 -10.81 -9.28 6.04
C THR A 1048 -11.05 -10.11 4.79
N ASN A 1049 -10.45 -11.30 4.74
CA ASN A 1049 -10.79 -12.27 3.71
C ASN A 1049 -12.23 -12.78 3.88
N ALA A 1050 -12.73 -13.54 2.90
CA ALA A 1050 -14.12 -14.00 2.91
C ALA A 1050 -14.47 -14.90 4.12
N THR A 1051 -13.49 -15.57 4.73
CA THR A 1051 -13.69 -16.43 5.91
C THR A 1051 -13.54 -15.69 7.24
N GLY A 1052 -13.10 -14.43 7.24
CA GLY A 1052 -12.76 -13.68 8.46
C GLY A 1052 -11.44 -14.10 9.14
N SER A 1053 -10.80 -15.18 8.67
CA SER A 1053 -9.60 -15.77 9.29
C SER A 1053 -8.31 -14.97 9.05
N THR A 1054 -8.31 -14.09 8.05
CA THR A 1054 -7.13 -13.29 7.68
C THR A 1054 -7.49 -11.82 7.61
N VAL A 1055 -6.76 -11.00 8.37
CA VAL A 1055 -6.81 -9.53 8.30
C VAL A 1055 -5.84 -9.07 7.23
N ILE A 1056 -6.32 -8.21 6.33
CA ILE A 1056 -5.58 -7.63 5.22
C ILE A 1056 -5.28 -6.17 5.56
N LEU A 1057 -3.99 -5.80 5.52
CA LEU A 1057 -3.51 -4.46 5.84
C LEU A 1057 -3.35 -3.63 4.58
N GLU A 1058 -4.02 -2.48 4.53
CA GLU A 1058 -4.02 -1.59 3.37
C GLU A 1058 -3.33 -0.26 3.71
N GLU A 1059 -2.59 0.28 2.73
CA GLU A 1059 -1.86 1.57 2.79
C GLU A 1059 -1.07 1.77 4.09
N THR A 1060 0.06 1.09 4.18
CA THR A 1060 0.79 0.89 5.43
C THR A 1060 1.96 1.87 5.60
N SER A 1061 2.33 2.14 6.85
CA SER A 1061 3.45 2.99 7.22
C SER A 1061 4.33 2.31 8.26
N LEU A 1062 5.59 2.04 7.91
CA LEU A 1062 6.56 1.47 8.83
C LEU A 1062 7.13 2.57 9.73
N MET A 1063 7.10 2.35 11.04
CA MET A 1063 7.58 3.31 12.03
C MET A 1063 9.09 3.13 12.27
N PRO A 1064 9.85 4.20 12.55
CA PRO A 1064 11.29 4.08 12.78
C PRO A 1064 11.57 3.24 14.05
N PRO A 1065 12.70 2.52 14.11
CA PRO A 1065 13.06 1.64 15.23
C PRO A 1065 13.59 2.45 16.44
N ILE A 1066 12.73 3.31 16.99
CA ILE A 1066 13.03 4.12 18.18
C ILE A 1066 12.64 3.31 19.43
N PRO A 1067 13.53 3.18 20.44
CA PRO A 1067 13.27 2.38 21.63
C PRO A 1067 12.02 2.85 22.39
N GLY A 1068 11.10 1.93 22.67
CA GLY A 1068 9.84 2.23 23.36
C GLY A 1068 8.82 3.06 22.56
N LEU A 1069 9.03 3.32 21.27
CA LEU A 1069 8.13 4.16 20.47
C LEU A 1069 6.71 3.58 20.39
N LEU A 1070 6.58 2.26 20.23
CA LEU A 1070 5.28 1.57 20.20
C LEU A 1070 4.48 1.85 21.48
N ALA A 1071 5.11 1.69 22.64
CA ALA A 1071 4.51 1.96 23.94
C ALA A 1071 4.15 3.44 24.10
N LEU A 1072 5.05 4.36 23.74
CA LEU A 1072 4.82 5.81 23.81
C LEU A 1072 3.60 6.24 22.98
N LEU A 1073 3.52 5.82 21.72
CA LEU A 1073 2.40 6.23 20.85
C LEU A 1073 1.10 5.55 21.23
N SER A 1074 1.15 4.31 21.71
CA SER A 1074 -0.05 3.62 22.23
C SER A 1074 -0.60 4.34 23.45
N MET A 1075 0.25 4.73 24.41
CA MET A 1075 -0.17 5.49 25.58
C MET A 1075 -0.63 6.92 25.26
N LEU A 1076 -0.05 7.54 24.22
CA LEU A 1076 -0.42 8.89 23.81
C LEU A 1076 -1.82 8.94 23.19
N PHE A 1077 -2.16 7.96 22.34
CA PHE A 1077 -3.37 8.00 21.52
C PHE A 1077 -4.52 7.11 22.02
N ALA A 1078 -4.25 6.14 22.90
CA ALA A 1078 -5.30 5.33 23.52
C ALA A 1078 -6.23 6.20 24.39
N PRO A 1079 -7.55 6.01 24.32
CA PRO A 1079 -8.50 6.71 25.19
C PRO A 1079 -8.18 6.53 26.67
N ALA A 1080 -7.99 5.28 27.10
CA ALA A 1080 -7.62 4.89 28.45
C ALA A 1080 -6.40 3.96 28.43
N VAL A 1081 -5.63 4.01 29.53
CA VAL A 1081 -4.45 3.16 29.74
C VAL A 1081 -4.41 2.65 31.18
N GLU A 1082 -4.00 1.39 31.36
CA GLU A 1082 -3.69 0.80 32.65
C GLU A 1082 -2.25 0.27 32.63
N LEU A 1083 -1.38 0.81 33.49
CA LEU A 1083 0.02 0.41 33.54
C LEU A 1083 0.18 -0.92 34.26
N ARG A 1084 1.00 -1.81 33.72
CA ARG A 1084 1.42 -3.06 34.37
C ARG A 1084 2.66 -2.80 35.22
N VAL A 1085 2.71 -3.43 36.39
CA VAL A 1085 3.85 -3.36 37.30
C VAL A 1085 4.46 -4.73 37.54
N ASP A 1086 5.72 -4.76 37.98
CA ASP A 1086 6.36 -5.99 38.45
C ASP A 1086 5.74 -6.50 39.76
N LYS A 1087 6.09 -7.71 40.18
CA LYS A 1087 5.54 -8.34 41.40
C LYS A 1087 5.74 -7.51 42.68
N ASN A 1088 6.74 -6.63 42.68
CA ASN A 1088 7.06 -5.75 43.81
C ASN A 1088 6.44 -4.35 43.69
N GLY A 1089 5.72 -4.04 42.60
CA GLY A 1089 5.11 -2.73 42.35
C GLY A 1089 6.12 -1.58 42.16
N LYS A 1090 7.38 -1.90 41.86
CA LYS A 1090 8.49 -0.95 41.81
C LYS A 1090 8.74 -0.40 40.40
N TYR A 1091 8.49 -1.21 39.37
CA TYR A 1091 8.78 -0.85 37.99
C TYR A 1091 7.59 -1.14 37.08
N PHE A 1092 7.37 -0.28 36.09
CA PHE A 1092 6.40 -0.56 35.04
C PHE A 1092 6.97 -1.61 34.08
N THR A 1093 6.17 -2.65 33.81
CA THR A 1093 6.52 -3.80 32.95
C THR A 1093 5.79 -3.79 31.61
N GLY A 1094 4.71 -3.01 31.50
CA GLY A 1094 3.87 -2.96 30.32
C GLY A 1094 2.68 -2.01 30.48
N VAL A 1095 1.75 -2.05 29.53
CA VAL A 1095 0.53 -1.25 29.52
C VAL A 1095 -0.59 -1.96 28.77
N LEU A 1096 -1.81 -1.84 29.28
CA LEU A 1096 -3.05 -2.17 28.57
C LEU A 1096 -3.67 -0.87 28.05
N CYS A 1097 -3.91 -0.80 26.75
CA CYS A 1097 -4.47 0.35 26.04
C CYS A 1097 -5.83 -0.01 25.43
N GLY A 1098 -6.81 0.89 25.51
CA GLY A 1098 -8.14 0.65 24.93
C GLY A 1098 -9.17 1.71 25.32
N LEU A 1099 -10.45 1.37 25.21
CA LEU A 1099 -11.55 2.23 25.63
C LEU A 1099 -11.71 2.27 27.17
N GLY A 1100 -11.14 1.29 27.87
CA GLY A 1100 -11.10 1.22 29.33
C GLY A 1100 -12.20 0.37 29.95
N TRP A 1101 -12.32 0.49 31.27
CA TRP A 1101 -13.21 -0.30 32.11
C TRP A 1101 -14.41 0.53 32.59
N SER A 1102 -15.62 -0.02 32.46
CA SER A 1102 -16.82 0.59 33.05
C SER A 1102 -16.95 0.19 34.51
N GLN A 1103 -16.93 1.20 35.40
CA GLN A 1103 -17.24 0.98 36.81
C GLN A 1103 -18.70 0.57 37.02
N THR A 1104 -19.60 1.06 36.15
CA THR A 1104 -21.04 0.81 36.22
C THR A 1104 -21.40 -0.64 35.93
N TRP A 1105 -20.76 -1.26 34.92
CA TRP A 1105 -21.07 -2.62 34.49
C TRP A 1105 -20.07 -3.68 34.99
N GLY A 1106 -18.94 -3.25 35.54
CA GLY A 1106 -17.88 -4.17 35.97
C GLY A 1106 -17.32 -4.99 34.81
N ALA A 1107 -17.14 -4.35 33.65
CA ALA A 1107 -16.65 -5.00 32.43
C ALA A 1107 -15.84 -4.02 31.55
N PRO A 1108 -14.92 -4.52 30.70
CA PRO A 1108 -14.26 -3.69 29.68
C PRO A 1108 -15.28 -3.21 28.64
N LEU A 1109 -15.15 -1.97 28.19
CA LEU A 1109 -16.11 -1.34 27.27
C LEU A 1109 -16.01 -1.88 25.83
N LEU A 1110 -14.79 -2.11 25.32
CA LEU A 1110 -14.56 -2.60 23.95
C LEU A 1110 -13.37 -3.58 23.92
N PRO A 1111 -13.52 -4.77 24.52
CA PRO A 1111 -12.40 -5.68 24.75
C PRO A 1111 -11.75 -6.23 23.47
N GLU A 1112 -12.43 -6.22 22.33
CA GLU A 1112 -11.87 -6.75 21.07
C GLU A 1112 -10.71 -5.88 20.56
N ASN A 1113 -10.78 -4.56 20.83
CA ASN A 1113 -9.81 -3.56 20.40
C ASN A 1113 -8.71 -3.29 21.43
N ASP A 1114 -8.82 -3.85 22.63
CA ASP A 1114 -7.79 -3.70 23.66
C ASP A 1114 -6.45 -4.25 23.15
N MET A 1115 -5.39 -3.51 23.47
CA MET A 1115 -4.01 -3.81 23.07
C MET A 1115 -3.12 -3.84 24.32
N GLU A 1116 -2.57 -5.00 24.62
CA GLU A 1116 -1.62 -5.17 25.72
C GLU A 1116 -0.18 -5.20 25.19
N LEU A 1117 0.68 -4.41 25.82
CA LEU A 1117 2.08 -4.24 25.44
C LEU A 1117 2.98 -4.50 26.63
N THR A 1118 4.09 -5.19 26.39
CA THR A 1118 5.22 -5.27 27.31
C THR A 1118 6.26 -4.23 26.95
N PHE A 1119 6.93 -3.66 27.94
CA PHE A 1119 7.98 -2.67 27.71
C PHE A 1119 9.32 -3.33 27.40
N ASP A 1120 9.97 -2.86 26.33
CA ASP A 1120 11.35 -3.19 25.94
C ASP A 1120 12.38 -2.17 26.47
N VAL A 1121 11.88 -1.06 27.04
CA VAL A 1121 12.67 -0.04 27.72
C VAL A 1121 12.06 0.36 29.06
N ARG A 1122 12.88 0.87 29.99
CA ARG A 1122 12.42 1.35 31.29
C ARG A 1122 11.66 2.67 31.14
N PHE A 1123 10.39 2.68 31.56
CA PHE A 1123 9.57 3.88 31.71
C PHE A 1123 9.52 4.33 33.17
N GLY A 1124 9.66 5.64 33.40
CA GLY A 1124 9.50 6.27 34.72
C GLY A 1124 8.19 7.04 34.86
N VAL A 1125 7.91 7.54 36.07
CA VAL A 1125 6.74 8.40 36.34
C VAL A 1125 6.83 9.71 35.55
N GLU A 1126 8.05 10.19 35.29
CA GLU A 1126 8.30 11.37 34.47
C GLU A 1126 7.83 11.16 33.03
N ASP A 1127 8.02 9.98 32.44
CA ASP A 1127 7.54 9.67 31.09
C ASP A 1127 6.01 9.75 31.01
N ILE A 1128 5.32 9.15 31.99
CA ILE A 1128 3.86 9.16 32.08
C ILE A 1128 3.33 10.59 32.28
N THR A 1129 4.03 11.39 33.09
CA THR A 1129 3.69 12.79 33.33
C THR A 1129 3.82 13.62 32.04
N GLU A 1130 4.92 13.45 31.29
CA GLU A 1130 5.12 14.15 30.01
C GLU A 1130 4.08 13.73 28.94
N ILE A 1131 3.67 12.46 28.89
CA ILE A 1131 2.57 11.99 28.04
C ILE A 1131 1.28 12.73 28.40
N ASN A 1132 0.93 12.82 29.69
CA ASN A 1132 -0.28 13.52 30.14
C ASN A 1132 -0.23 15.03 29.86
N ILE A 1133 0.94 15.65 29.99
CA ILE A 1133 1.16 17.06 29.61
C ILE A 1133 0.92 17.25 28.11
N LEU A 1134 1.42 16.34 27.27
CA LEU A 1134 1.20 16.38 25.82
C LEU A 1134 -0.27 16.18 25.46
N ARG A 1135 -0.96 15.19 26.07
CA ARG A 1135 -2.41 14.97 25.90
C ARG A 1135 -3.22 16.22 26.28
N ARG A 1136 -2.85 16.89 27.38
CA ARG A 1136 -3.47 18.16 27.80
C ARG A 1136 -3.26 19.27 26.77
N ALA A 1137 -2.04 19.42 26.25
CA ALA A 1137 -1.73 20.42 25.22
C ALA A 1137 -2.50 20.18 23.90
N ILE A 1138 -2.66 18.92 23.50
CA ILE A 1138 -3.52 18.54 22.36
C ILE A 1138 -4.97 18.96 22.60
N ASN A 1139 -5.52 18.65 23.78
CA ASN A 1139 -6.91 19.01 24.12
C ASN A 1139 -7.10 20.53 24.19
N GLU A 1140 -6.14 21.28 24.75
CA GLU A 1140 -6.18 22.74 24.79
C GLU A 1140 -6.24 23.34 23.37
N LEU A 1141 -5.43 22.83 22.43
CA LEU A 1141 -5.44 23.28 21.04
C LEU A 1141 -6.78 23.00 20.36
N LEU A 1142 -7.37 21.81 20.55
CA LEU A 1142 -8.68 21.46 19.99
C LEU A 1142 -9.81 22.35 20.55
N CYS A 1143 -9.75 22.71 21.84
CA CYS A 1143 -10.68 23.67 22.44
C CYS A 1143 -10.54 25.06 21.81
N GLU A 1144 -9.31 25.52 21.56
CA GLU A 1144 -9.05 26.82 20.91
C GLU A 1144 -9.58 26.88 19.48
N CYS A 1145 -9.51 25.79 18.70
CA CYS A 1145 -10.14 25.71 17.38
C CYS A 1145 -11.65 26.00 17.43
N ALA A 1146 -12.33 25.65 18.53
CA ALA A 1146 -13.76 25.88 18.70
C ALA A 1146 -14.14 27.33 19.05
N VAL A 1147 -13.20 28.12 19.60
CA VAL A 1147 -13.49 29.45 20.19
C VAL A 1147 -13.03 30.62 19.30
N SER A 1148 -12.48 30.34 18.11
CA SER A 1148 -12.03 31.36 17.13
C SER A 1148 -10.96 32.32 17.67
N SER A 1149 -9.84 31.77 18.15
CA SER A 1149 -8.64 32.55 18.50
C SER A 1149 -7.76 32.86 17.27
N GLY A 1150 -7.02 33.97 17.30
CA GLY A 1150 -6.19 34.42 16.17
C GLY A 1150 -5.09 33.42 15.76
N GLN A 1151 -4.69 33.45 14.48
CA GLN A 1151 -3.79 32.48 13.84
C GLN A 1151 -2.39 32.39 14.49
N GLU A 1152 -1.92 33.48 15.09
CA GLU A 1152 -0.62 33.53 15.77
C GLU A 1152 -0.59 32.66 17.03
N ARG A 1153 -1.64 32.74 17.86
CA ARG A 1153 -1.78 31.89 19.06
C ARG A 1153 -1.88 30.42 18.68
N MET A 1154 -2.58 30.11 17.60
CA MET A 1154 -2.68 28.74 17.10
C MET A 1154 -1.30 28.19 16.69
N THR A 1155 -0.51 28.99 15.98
CA THR A 1155 0.85 28.61 15.57
C THR A 1155 1.76 28.37 16.78
N GLN A 1156 1.64 29.19 17.83
CA GLN A 1156 2.39 29.00 19.09
C GLN A 1156 1.98 27.71 19.81
N LEU A 1157 0.69 27.38 19.87
CA LEU A 1157 0.20 26.14 20.46
C LEU A 1157 0.64 24.91 19.67
N GLN A 1158 0.59 24.96 18.33
CA GLN A 1158 1.11 23.90 17.46
C GLN A 1158 2.59 23.65 17.72
N GLU A 1159 3.41 24.72 17.77
CA GLU A 1159 4.83 24.58 18.04
C GLU A 1159 5.10 24.04 19.45
N ASN A 1160 4.32 24.46 20.44
CA ASN A 1160 4.38 23.92 21.80
C ASN A 1160 4.13 22.40 21.84
N VAL A 1161 3.06 21.93 21.17
CA VAL A 1161 2.75 20.49 21.05
C VAL A 1161 3.88 19.73 20.36
N ARG A 1162 4.43 20.28 19.26
CA ARG A 1162 5.54 19.68 18.51
C ARG A 1162 6.79 19.54 19.37
N GLN A 1163 7.18 20.59 20.09
CA GLN A 1163 8.36 20.56 20.97
C GLN A 1163 8.19 19.57 22.13
N LYS A 1164 7.00 19.50 22.73
CA LYS A 1164 6.69 18.51 23.78
C LYS A 1164 6.78 17.06 23.26
N LEU A 1165 6.25 16.80 22.06
CA LEU A 1165 6.38 15.48 21.41
C LEU A 1165 7.85 15.12 21.17
N LEU A 1166 8.62 16.02 20.56
CA LEU A 1166 10.03 15.79 20.26
C LEU A 1166 10.85 15.59 21.55
N ARG A 1167 10.56 16.34 22.62
CA ARG A 1167 11.21 16.17 23.94
C ARG A 1167 10.90 14.83 24.59
N LEU A 1168 9.67 14.34 24.46
CA LEU A 1168 9.27 13.03 24.99
C LEU A 1168 10.03 11.88 24.30
N ILE A 1169 10.27 12.01 23.00
CA ILE A 1169 10.88 10.96 22.17
C ILE A 1169 12.41 11.04 22.20
N CYS A 1170 12.96 12.24 21.99
CA CYS A 1170 14.39 12.51 21.94
C CYS A 1170 14.94 12.91 23.33
N LYS A 1171 15.00 11.95 24.26
CA LYS A 1171 15.60 12.20 25.58
C LYS A 1171 17.12 12.42 25.46
N SER A 1172 17.68 13.27 26.33
CA SER A 1172 19.13 13.52 26.40
C SER A 1172 19.91 12.30 26.88
N LYS A 1173 19.30 11.44 27.69
CA LYS A 1173 19.80 10.10 28.01
C LYS A 1173 18.81 9.07 27.46
N PRO A 1174 19.27 8.03 26.75
CA PRO A 1174 18.40 6.97 26.25
C PRO A 1174 17.77 6.21 27.42
N ARG A 1175 16.61 5.60 27.18
CA ARG A 1175 15.95 4.73 28.17
C ARG A 1175 16.71 3.43 28.29
N ASP A 1176 16.84 2.90 29.51
CA ASP A 1176 17.51 1.62 29.75
C ASP A 1176 16.74 0.49 29.04
N ALA A 1177 17.43 -0.33 28.24
CA ALA A 1177 16.84 -1.53 27.66
C ALA A 1177 16.51 -2.56 28.75
N ILE A 1178 15.35 -3.22 28.63
CA ILE A 1178 14.91 -4.27 29.55
C ILE A 1178 14.34 -5.46 28.78
N VAL A 1179 14.37 -6.65 29.40
CA VAL A 1179 13.73 -7.82 28.82
C VAL A 1179 12.21 -7.71 29.01
N PRO A 1180 11.41 -7.78 27.93
CA PRO A 1180 9.95 -7.70 28.04
C PRO A 1180 9.39 -8.81 28.93
N THR A 1181 8.52 -8.43 29.88
CA THR A 1181 7.93 -9.35 30.86
C THR A 1181 6.41 -9.29 30.76
N TRP A 1182 5.78 -10.41 30.40
CA TRP A 1182 4.33 -10.51 30.30
C TRP A 1182 3.67 -10.61 31.68
N TYR A 1183 2.49 -10.00 31.80
CA TYR A 1183 1.67 -10.08 33.00
C TYR A 1183 0.90 -11.42 33.06
N GLU A 1184 0.62 -11.93 34.25
CA GLU A 1184 0.06 -13.30 34.43
C GLU A 1184 -1.35 -13.46 33.86
N LYS A 1185 -2.16 -12.39 33.86
CA LYS A 1185 -3.55 -12.38 33.37
C LYS A 1185 -3.70 -11.39 32.21
N PRO A 1186 -3.42 -11.82 30.97
CA PRO A 1186 -3.39 -10.91 29.83
C PRO A 1186 -4.79 -10.35 29.51
N TYR A 1187 -4.83 -9.12 28.99
CA TYR A 1187 -6.01 -8.38 28.55
C TYR A 1187 -7.09 -8.09 29.60
N ALA A 1188 -6.85 -8.38 30.87
CA ALA A 1188 -7.80 -8.08 31.92
C ALA A 1188 -7.47 -6.73 32.59
N TRP A 1189 -8.46 -5.85 32.61
CA TRP A 1189 -8.43 -4.55 33.29
C TRP A 1189 -8.61 -4.70 34.80
N ASN A 1190 -8.34 -3.62 35.52
CA ASN A 1190 -8.51 -3.45 36.96
C ASN A 1190 -7.68 -4.45 37.78
N GLN A 1191 -6.40 -4.61 37.42
CA GLN A 1191 -5.49 -5.55 38.08
C GLN A 1191 -4.43 -4.90 38.99
N VAL A 1192 -4.30 -3.57 38.93
CA VAL A 1192 -3.24 -2.81 39.62
C VAL A 1192 -3.84 -1.73 40.50
#